data_AF-A0A972GFT5-F1
#
_entry.id   AF-A0A972GFT5-F1
#
_cell.length_a   1.000
_cell.length_b   1.000
_cell.length_c   1.000
_cell.angle_alpha   90.00
_cell.angle_beta   90.00
_cell.angle_gamma   90.00
#
_symmetry.space_group_name_H-M   'P 1'
#
loop_
_entity.id
_entity.type
_entity.pdbx_description
1 polymer ?
#
loop_
_entity_poly.entity_id
_entity_poly.type
_entity_poly.pdbx_seq_one_letter_code
_entity_poly.pdbx_strand_id
1 'polypeptide(L)'
;MRYICLLCILWVSLSSCETMLPPVPPTQTVAPVTITFAAPEREREIYEPLIARFNDTNADVRVQFIARPLDATTQEIAQLADTAVVPAIGSPQPFNDGLADLRSYIDADQTFDQDDYAPAAFPTTDAIYILPHTLQVRLMHYHTDLWELVGLSPPTATWTWDDWLIAAQQLAQKRGDAIDVYGLLDGNGGWEVFAHTLDEQGVDFETVSSSGLETAVIKNAFEQTLEYAQSGVLFIPDTSAGAAYDRDALQQKIQASELVIWPAELAVAQNATSPASIPISTTIWPEAAPTVDGGYILSRGSSFPDQAWRWLSFLSQQPITSPSDEILRLPARQSLIPADALEAYDETTRTGIQQALTRPAPSLTASVAQNALNSTLVQVLPEVVHGETRVETAIQNFQTIFAQQDILTSTTTPVIPVVATPVPDRSAEATSITFNFRSEYFQETIMRQVAQQFQEEYPEIEVHLNNVEHRNEISFPAMAEDGDCFVAPGAPTRAYWDMLLNMQPYMDADPTFRTSDYAEIVFRHFEHEGGTYGLPLTLRIQAILYDAEAFDAAGLTYPTAEWTPQDFLRTAVAMTSEEKQFYGFLGDEVSIVLDLFGASAFEQQGESMQPNFTDPDVIQALRFFIDLLQTASPNSQLFAYAPDIPHDDDAFWLIRGRQVGMRFDDVAASDGNLTVAPLPLGLPDSRVPLPGTIGVYIGADVSDEQAQACWQWITFMSKNVSVYEGHLPAYQQLIESTDFQESTPPQIYEVYTTYQDKLAQMAAQEVSDTILWPDTFWFNRAIDEALQRANLEQELAAAQILTQQYLECIQIEESGATCANQVDPDYAGWQQIPE
;
A
#
# COMPACT_ATOMS: atom_id res chain seq x y z
N MET A 1 101.00 2.28 41.50
CA MET A 1 101.89 3.27 40.84
C MET A 1 101.17 3.73 39.58
N ARG A 2 100.57 4.93 39.61
CA ARG A 2 101.07 6.21 39.08
C ARG A 2 100.83 6.39 37.56
N TYR A 3 100.03 7.41 37.22
CA TYR A 3 100.23 8.47 36.20
C TYR A 3 100.50 8.05 34.73
N ILE A 4 100.14 8.75 33.65
CA ILE A 4 99.30 9.89 33.27
C ILE A 4 99.44 9.98 31.73
N CYS A 5 98.37 10.44 31.05
CA CYS A 5 98.26 11.17 29.77
C CYS A 5 99.09 10.86 28.49
N LEU A 6 98.34 10.94 27.37
CA LEU A 6 98.53 11.73 26.12
C LEU A 6 98.47 10.83 24.86
N LEU A 7 97.94 11.21 23.70
CA LEU A 7 96.94 12.18 23.20
C LEU A 7 96.86 11.89 21.67
N CYS A 8 95.75 12.28 21.03
CA CYS A 8 95.55 12.47 19.57
C CYS A 8 95.35 11.25 18.64
N ILE A 9 94.46 11.22 17.63
CA ILE A 9 93.34 12.07 17.11
C ILE A 9 92.72 11.28 15.92
N LEU A 10 91.37 11.23 15.83
CA LEU A 10 90.45 11.14 14.65
C LEU A 10 90.71 10.08 13.52
N TRP A 11 89.73 9.39 12.88
CA TRP A 11 88.32 9.70 12.59
C TRP A 11 87.51 8.47 12.08
N VAL A 12 86.27 8.38 12.57
CA VAL A 12 84.97 8.12 11.89
C VAL A 12 84.73 6.81 11.11
N SER A 13 83.77 6.02 11.61
CA SER A 13 82.65 5.48 10.81
C SER A 13 81.38 5.42 11.69
N LEU A 14 80.28 5.93 11.14
CA LEU A 14 78.98 6.09 11.81
C LEU A 14 78.19 4.78 11.88
N SER A 15 77.56 4.53 13.02
CA SER A 15 76.30 3.78 13.13
C SER A 15 75.57 4.26 14.37
N SER A 16 74.39 4.84 14.16
CA SER A 16 73.50 5.40 15.18
C SER A 16 73.00 4.31 16.12
N CYS A 17 73.11 4.57 17.43
CA CYS A 17 72.52 3.77 18.48
C CYS A 17 71.21 4.46 18.90
N GLU A 18 70.06 3.88 18.53
CA GLU A 18 68.76 4.26 19.05
C GLU A 18 68.65 3.81 20.51
N THR A 19 68.39 4.77 21.40
CA THR A 19 67.99 4.55 22.78
C THR A 19 66.63 3.86 22.81
N MET A 20 66.58 2.61 23.29
CA MET A 20 65.34 1.90 23.61
C MET A 20 64.58 2.65 24.73
N LEU A 21 63.47 3.29 24.36
CA LEU A 21 62.40 3.64 25.29
C LEU A 21 61.63 2.36 25.66
N PRO A 22 61.09 2.25 26.89
CA PRO A 22 60.21 1.14 27.26
C PRO A 22 58.98 1.13 26.33
N PRO A 23 58.41 -0.05 26.01
CA PRO A 23 57.26 -0.14 25.14
C PRO A 23 56.12 0.69 25.72
N VAL A 24 55.62 1.63 24.90
CA VAL A 24 54.35 2.32 25.13
C VAL A 24 53.29 1.22 25.26
N PRO A 25 52.49 1.16 26.34
CA PRO A 25 51.38 0.20 26.40
C PRO A 25 50.49 0.43 25.18
N PRO A 26 49.99 -0.62 24.52
CA PRO A 26 49.10 -0.44 23.37
C PRO A 26 47.95 0.46 23.81
N THR A 27 47.78 1.58 23.11
CA THR A 27 46.59 2.42 23.21
C THR A 27 45.42 1.47 23.05
N GLN A 28 44.59 1.31 24.09
CA GLN A 28 43.33 0.60 23.95
C GLN A 28 42.53 1.36 22.90
N THR A 29 42.51 0.85 21.67
CA THR A 29 41.53 1.24 20.67
C THR A 29 40.19 0.78 21.23
N VAL A 30 39.47 1.71 21.87
CA VAL A 30 38.06 1.52 22.21
C VAL A 30 37.38 1.16 20.90
N ALA A 31 36.72 0.01 20.85
CA ALA A 31 35.95 -0.38 19.67
C ALA A 31 34.94 0.74 19.35
N PRO A 32 34.73 1.08 18.07
CA PRO A 32 33.80 2.14 17.73
C PRO A 32 32.41 1.78 18.26
N VAL A 33 31.68 2.78 18.75
CA VAL A 33 30.28 2.58 19.17
C VAL A 33 29.39 2.54 17.93
N THR A 34 28.42 1.64 17.90
CA THR A 34 27.45 1.57 16.80
C THR A 34 26.22 2.40 17.15
N ILE A 35 25.82 3.28 16.24
CA ILE A 35 24.53 3.98 16.23
C ILE A 35 23.74 3.55 15.01
N THR A 36 22.42 3.67 15.10
CA THR A 36 21.49 3.27 14.05
C THR A 36 20.86 4.46 13.35
N PHE A 37 20.68 4.33 12.05
CA PHE A 37 20.02 5.31 11.20
C PHE A 37 18.89 4.65 10.41
N ALA A 38 17.66 5.03 10.70
CA ALA A 38 16.48 4.50 10.03
C ALA A 38 16.06 5.37 8.83
N ALA A 39 15.84 4.75 7.68
CA ALA A 39 15.28 5.40 6.49
C ALA A 39 14.43 4.39 5.67
N PRO A 40 13.53 4.86 4.79
CA PRO A 40 12.86 3.98 3.84
C PRO A 40 13.85 3.14 3.06
N GLU A 41 13.55 1.85 2.84
CA GLU A 41 14.46 0.93 2.15
C GLU A 41 14.83 1.43 0.75
N ARG A 42 13.87 2.03 0.03
CA ARG A 42 14.10 2.67 -1.28
C ARG A 42 15.13 3.80 -1.27
N GLU A 43 15.45 4.36 -0.10
CA GLU A 43 16.44 5.44 0.05
C GLU A 43 17.82 4.91 0.49
N ARG A 44 17.98 3.58 0.62
CA ARG A 44 19.27 2.97 0.98
C ARG A 44 20.39 3.41 0.03
N GLU A 45 20.15 3.42 -1.27
CA GLU A 45 21.14 3.83 -2.28
C GLU A 45 21.66 5.28 -2.07
N ILE A 46 20.85 6.13 -1.44
CA ILE A 46 21.23 7.51 -1.09
C ILE A 46 22.10 7.52 0.17
N TYR A 47 21.68 6.81 1.22
CA TYR A 47 22.30 6.93 2.55
C TYR A 47 23.48 5.98 2.78
N GLU A 48 23.51 4.81 2.17
CA GLU A 48 24.56 3.83 2.37
C GLU A 48 25.96 4.33 1.94
N PRO A 49 26.13 5.03 0.81
CA PRO A 49 27.39 5.68 0.48
C PRO A 49 27.79 6.79 1.48
N LEU A 50 26.80 7.52 2.02
CA LEU A 50 27.03 8.57 3.03
C LEU A 50 27.47 7.97 4.37
N ILE A 51 26.83 6.86 4.77
CA ILE A 51 27.18 6.05 5.94
C ILE A 51 28.60 5.52 5.81
N ALA A 52 28.95 4.92 4.68
CA ALA A 52 30.31 4.41 4.42
C ALA A 52 31.35 5.52 4.58
N ARG A 53 31.12 6.69 3.96
CA ARG A 53 32.02 7.85 4.05
C ARG A 53 32.14 8.40 5.47
N PHE A 54 31.04 8.43 6.22
CA PHE A 54 31.06 8.86 7.62
C PHE A 54 31.84 7.86 8.48
N ASN A 55 31.60 6.56 8.32
CA ASN A 55 32.28 5.49 9.05
C ASN A 55 33.80 5.47 8.76
N ASP A 56 34.21 5.79 7.54
CA ASP A 56 35.63 5.87 7.14
C ASP A 56 36.37 7.06 7.78
N THR A 57 35.65 8.16 8.03
CA THR A 57 36.23 9.41 8.55
C THR A 57 36.10 9.55 10.07
N ASN A 58 35.27 8.71 10.71
CA ASN A 58 35.00 8.76 12.14
C ASN A 58 35.34 7.42 12.80
N ALA A 59 36.59 7.26 13.25
CA ALA A 59 37.08 5.99 13.78
C ALA A 59 36.43 5.55 15.12
N ASP A 60 35.71 6.44 15.80
CA ASP A 60 35.09 6.22 17.10
C ASP A 60 33.59 5.85 17.03
N VAL A 61 32.96 5.95 15.86
CA VAL A 61 31.53 5.68 15.65
C VAL A 61 31.30 4.90 14.35
N ARG A 62 30.35 3.97 14.37
CA ARG A 62 29.80 3.30 13.19
C ARG A 62 28.31 3.58 13.10
N VAL A 63 27.84 4.01 11.94
CA VAL A 63 26.42 4.13 11.60
C VAL A 63 25.98 2.87 10.88
N GLN A 64 24.88 2.28 11.32
CA GLN A 64 24.22 1.13 10.70
C GLN A 64 22.86 1.55 10.15
N PHE A 65 22.58 1.22 8.90
CA PHE A 65 21.28 1.48 8.29
C PHE A 65 20.22 0.51 8.82
N ILE A 66 19.02 1.02 9.10
CA ILE A 66 17.83 0.22 9.41
C ILE A 66 16.71 0.61 8.45
N ALA A 67 16.09 -0.39 7.84
CA ALA A 67 14.92 -0.20 7.00
C ALA A 67 13.72 0.23 7.86
N ARG A 68 13.15 1.39 7.56
CA ARG A 68 11.97 1.94 8.22
C ARG A 68 10.70 1.69 7.39
N PRO A 69 9.62 1.14 7.97
CA PRO A 69 8.32 1.09 7.31
C PRO A 69 7.84 2.49 6.89
N LEU A 70 7.13 2.60 5.78
CA LEU A 70 6.67 3.89 5.26
C LEU A 70 5.55 4.52 6.11
N ASP A 71 4.75 3.67 6.75
CA ASP A 71 3.61 3.97 7.61
C ASP A 71 3.96 4.10 9.10
N ALA A 72 5.23 3.85 9.47
CA ALA A 72 5.67 3.93 10.86
C ALA A 72 5.43 5.33 11.45
N THR A 73 4.81 5.37 12.62
CA THR A 73 4.59 6.58 13.41
C THR A 73 5.92 7.13 13.93
N THR A 74 6.00 8.44 14.20
CA THR A 74 7.19 9.08 14.79
C THR A 74 7.67 8.39 16.08
N GLN A 75 6.74 7.86 16.88
CA GLN A 75 7.07 7.13 18.10
C GLN A 75 7.72 5.77 17.81
N GLU A 76 7.19 5.01 16.85
CA GLU A 76 7.79 3.73 16.41
C GLU A 76 9.17 3.97 15.81
N ILE A 77 9.32 5.03 15.02
CA ILE A 77 10.62 5.40 14.43
C ILE A 77 11.62 5.77 15.52
N ALA A 78 11.20 6.53 16.54
CA ALA A 78 12.05 6.87 17.68
C ALA A 78 12.41 5.65 18.55
N GLN A 79 11.69 4.54 18.46
CA GLN A 79 12.04 3.26 19.11
C GLN A 79 12.95 2.39 18.23
N LEU A 80 12.82 2.53 16.90
CA LEU A 80 13.51 1.73 15.90
C LEU A 80 15.00 2.04 15.81
N ALA A 81 15.39 3.32 15.90
CA ALA A 81 16.77 3.74 15.70
C ALA A 81 17.18 4.97 16.53
N ASP A 82 18.49 5.17 16.69
CA ASP A 82 19.07 6.34 17.34
C ASP A 82 18.77 7.63 16.57
N THR A 83 18.78 7.52 15.24
CA THR A 83 18.50 8.61 14.31
C THR A 83 17.63 8.11 13.16
N ALA A 84 16.84 8.98 12.54
CA ALA A 84 16.05 8.59 11.38
C ALA A 84 15.78 9.79 10.45
N VAL A 85 15.52 9.51 9.18
CA VAL A 85 14.83 10.46 8.28
C VAL A 85 13.32 10.30 8.45
N VAL A 86 12.61 11.42 8.49
CA VAL A 86 11.16 11.48 8.55
C VAL A 86 10.65 12.48 7.50
N PRO A 87 9.46 12.23 6.92
CA PRO A 87 8.74 13.29 6.21
C PRO A 87 8.38 14.42 7.18
N ALA A 88 7.97 15.57 6.65
CA ALA A 88 7.40 16.67 7.41
C ALA A 88 6.45 16.18 8.51
N ILE A 89 6.66 16.58 9.77
CA ILE A 89 5.69 16.29 10.84
C ILE A 89 4.50 17.24 10.66
N GLY A 90 3.43 16.71 10.05
CA GLY A 90 2.21 17.43 9.74
C GLY A 90 1.11 17.41 10.81
N SER A 91 1.39 17.22 12.11
CA SER A 91 0.32 17.24 13.13
C SER A 91 0.78 17.47 14.58
N PRO A 92 -0.11 18.01 15.44
CA PRO A 92 0.22 18.56 16.77
C PRO A 92 0.36 17.54 17.90
N GLN A 93 1.18 17.88 18.90
CA GLN A 93 1.43 17.11 20.14
C GLN A 93 0.23 16.30 20.65
N PRO A 94 0.45 15.02 21.05
CA PRO A 94 1.67 14.60 21.73
C PRO A 94 2.55 13.68 20.86
N PHE A 95 3.39 14.26 20.00
CA PHE A 95 4.25 13.54 19.04
C PHE A 95 5.75 13.60 19.39
N ASN A 96 6.15 14.33 20.44
CA ASN A 96 7.58 14.55 20.77
C ASN A 96 8.07 13.78 22.02
N ASP A 97 7.26 12.90 22.60
CA ASP A 97 7.59 12.23 23.87
C ASP A 97 8.81 11.29 23.77
N GLY A 98 9.15 10.86 22.55
CA GLY A 98 10.32 10.03 22.23
C GLY A 98 11.51 10.75 21.59
N LEU A 99 11.39 12.04 21.23
CA LEU A 99 12.42 12.76 20.49
C LEU A 99 13.31 13.62 21.40
N ALA A 100 14.59 13.72 21.07
CA ALA A 100 15.51 14.64 21.74
C ALA A 100 15.28 16.07 21.26
N ASP A 101 15.43 17.04 22.17
CA ASP A 101 15.47 18.46 21.81
C ASP A 101 16.86 18.82 21.26
N LEU A 102 16.90 18.99 19.95
CA LEU A 102 18.08 19.32 19.16
C LEU A 102 18.64 20.71 19.47
N ARG A 103 17.86 21.60 20.11
CA ARG A 103 18.31 22.97 20.42
C ARG A 103 19.62 22.96 21.23
N SER A 104 19.69 22.09 22.21
CA SER A 104 20.88 21.94 23.07
C SER A 104 22.12 21.49 22.31
N TYR A 105 21.97 20.67 21.27
CA TYR A 105 23.06 20.19 20.44
C TYR A 105 23.51 21.25 19.43
N ILE A 106 22.55 21.96 18.82
CA ILE A 106 22.81 23.11 17.94
C ILE A 106 23.63 24.18 18.69
N ASP A 107 23.19 24.57 19.90
CA ASP A 107 23.85 25.61 20.68
C ASP A 107 25.26 25.17 21.17
N ALA A 108 25.49 23.87 21.33
CA ALA A 108 26.77 23.32 21.78
C ALA A 108 27.79 23.12 20.62
N ASP A 109 27.31 22.88 19.40
CA ASP A 109 28.14 22.63 18.23
C ASP A 109 28.54 23.93 17.52
N GLN A 110 29.73 24.44 17.83
CA GLN A 110 30.26 25.66 17.21
C GLN A 110 30.53 25.55 15.70
N THR A 111 30.49 24.34 15.14
CA THR A 111 30.67 24.11 13.70
C THR A 111 29.34 24.09 12.95
N PHE A 112 28.21 24.04 13.67
CA PHE A 112 26.89 24.07 13.08
C PHE A 112 26.49 25.51 12.74
N ASP A 113 26.44 25.82 11.44
CA ASP A 113 25.96 27.11 10.95
C ASP A 113 24.43 27.09 10.84
N GLN A 114 23.74 27.70 11.81
CA GLN A 114 22.29 27.87 11.79
C GLN A 114 21.85 28.99 10.83
N ASP A 115 22.69 30.01 10.61
CA ASP A 115 22.35 31.16 9.74
C ASP A 115 22.33 30.75 8.24
N ASP A 116 22.96 29.64 7.91
CA ASP A 116 22.86 28.99 6.59
C ASP A 116 21.46 28.43 6.32
N TYR A 117 20.60 28.22 7.32
CA TYR A 117 19.23 27.78 7.09
C TYR A 117 18.31 28.95 6.70
N ALA A 118 17.28 28.67 5.90
CA ALA A 118 16.20 29.64 5.73
C ALA A 118 15.48 29.89 7.07
N PRO A 119 15.05 31.12 7.42
CA PRO A 119 14.27 31.40 8.63
C PRO A 119 13.01 30.53 8.79
N ALA A 120 12.42 30.05 7.69
CA ALA A 120 11.27 29.15 7.69
C ALA A 120 11.60 27.70 8.10
N ALA A 121 12.88 27.33 8.16
CA ALA A 121 13.29 25.96 8.50
C ALA A 121 13.11 25.64 9.99
N PHE A 122 13.21 26.64 10.87
CA PHE A 122 13.08 26.45 12.31
C PHE A 122 11.89 27.25 12.86
N PRO A 123 10.94 26.61 13.57
CA PRO A 123 9.89 27.34 14.26
C PRO A 123 10.46 28.25 15.35
N THR A 124 9.71 29.29 15.73
CA THR A 124 10.09 30.26 16.78
C THR A 124 9.99 29.71 18.21
N THR A 125 9.95 28.39 18.38
CA THR A 125 9.83 27.70 19.67
C THR A 125 11.17 27.50 20.37
N ASP A 126 11.14 27.32 21.69
CA ASP A 126 12.34 27.06 22.50
C ASP A 126 12.99 25.68 22.24
N ALA A 127 12.24 24.72 21.68
CA ALA A 127 12.70 23.35 21.39
C ALA A 127 12.63 23.03 19.89
N ILE A 128 13.58 22.23 19.39
CA ILE A 128 13.68 21.79 18.00
C ILE A 128 13.74 20.26 17.98
N TYR A 129 12.79 19.59 17.33
CA TYR A 129 12.73 18.12 17.30
C TYR A 129 13.11 17.48 15.96
N ILE A 130 13.10 18.27 14.89
CA ILE A 130 13.51 17.86 13.55
C ILE A 130 14.65 18.78 13.12
N LEU A 131 15.70 18.22 12.55
CA LEU A 131 16.71 18.93 11.79
C LEU A 131 16.30 18.95 10.31
N PRO A 132 15.81 20.07 9.77
CA PRO A 132 15.29 20.13 8.40
C PRO A 132 16.37 19.79 7.38
N HIS A 133 16.02 19.03 6.34
CA HIS A 133 16.90 18.83 5.17
C HIS A 133 16.31 19.41 3.87
N THR A 134 14.99 19.56 3.80
CA THR A 134 14.26 19.96 2.60
C THR A 134 13.12 20.89 2.99
N LEU A 135 12.98 21.95 2.21
CA LEU A 135 11.87 22.90 2.26
C LEU A 135 11.05 22.76 0.99
N GLN A 136 9.73 22.78 1.13
CA GLN A 136 8.82 22.92 0.02
C GLN A 136 8.41 24.39 -0.13
N VAL A 137 8.57 24.92 -1.34
CA VAL A 137 8.04 26.23 -1.71
C VAL A 137 6.80 26.01 -2.58
N ARG A 138 5.63 26.41 -2.07
CA ARG A 138 4.36 26.25 -2.79
C ARG A 138 4.26 27.23 -3.96
N LEU A 139 3.79 26.75 -5.10
CA LEU A 139 3.61 27.51 -6.32
C LEU A 139 2.16 27.40 -6.80
N MET A 140 1.75 28.37 -7.62
CA MET A 140 0.43 28.43 -8.26
C MET A 140 0.58 28.39 -9.76
N HIS A 141 -0.23 27.55 -10.41
CA HIS A 141 -0.42 27.55 -11.85
C HIS A 141 -1.69 28.31 -12.21
N TYR A 142 -1.64 28.99 -13.37
CA TYR A 142 -2.82 29.63 -13.93
C TYR A 142 -2.82 29.61 -15.46
N HIS A 143 -4.02 29.57 -16.04
CA HIS A 143 -4.23 29.57 -17.49
C HIS A 143 -4.12 30.99 -18.05
N THR A 144 -3.10 31.27 -18.87
CA THR A 144 -2.81 32.64 -19.33
C THR A 144 -3.83 33.17 -20.32
N ASP A 145 -4.34 32.32 -21.23
CA ASP A 145 -5.32 32.75 -22.23
C ASP A 145 -6.65 33.19 -21.60
N LEU A 146 -7.10 32.50 -20.55
CA LEU A 146 -8.31 32.89 -19.82
C LEU A 146 -8.08 34.18 -19.04
N TRP A 147 -6.87 34.39 -18.52
CA TRP A 147 -6.44 35.64 -17.90
C TRP A 147 -6.51 36.83 -18.86
N GLU A 148 -5.98 36.66 -20.07
CA GLU A 148 -6.00 37.67 -21.13
C GLU A 148 -7.42 37.93 -21.64
N LEU A 149 -8.26 36.89 -21.73
CA LEU A 149 -9.64 36.98 -22.19
C LEU A 149 -10.47 37.93 -21.33
N VAL A 150 -10.29 37.89 -20.01
CA VAL A 150 -10.97 38.80 -19.07
C VAL A 150 -10.20 40.10 -18.81
N GLY A 151 -8.99 40.24 -19.35
CA GLY A 151 -8.15 41.43 -19.23
C GLY A 151 -7.51 41.60 -17.85
N LEU A 152 -7.28 40.50 -17.11
CA LEU A 152 -6.58 40.54 -15.83
C LEU A 152 -5.08 40.79 -16.04
N SER A 153 -4.45 41.50 -15.10
CA SER A 153 -2.99 41.66 -15.08
C SER A 153 -2.32 40.40 -14.51
N PRO A 154 -1.11 40.02 -14.97
CA PRO A 154 -0.40 38.87 -14.40
C PRO A 154 -0.19 39.02 -12.89
N PRO A 155 -0.24 37.91 -12.12
CA PRO A 155 0.07 37.92 -10.71
C PRO A 155 1.47 38.47 -10.41
N THR A 156 1.63 39.17 -9.29
CA THR A 156 2.93 39.61 -8.78
C THR A 156 3.26 38.90 -7.47
N ALA A 157 4.53 38.95 -7.06
CA ALA A 157 4.99 38.38 -5.79
C ALA A 157 4.32 39.00 -4.53
N THR A 158 3.55 40.09 -4.69
CA THR A 158 2.88 40.81 -3.60
C THR A 158 1.38 40.56 -3.54
N TRP A 159 0.84 39.67 -4.36
CA TRP A 159 -0.59 39.34 -4.35
C TRP A 159 -0.98 38.66 -3.04
N THR A 160 -2.10 39.10 -2.48
CA THR A 160 -2.72 38.50 -1.29
C THR A 160 -3.77 37.46 -1.68
N TRP A 161 -4.30 36.73 -0.70
CA TRP A 161 -5.46 35.86 -0.92
C TRP A 161 -6.68 36.59 -1.50
N ASP A 162 -6.92 37.84 -1.09
CA ASP A 162 -7.98 38.67 -1.66
C ASP A 162 -7.80 38.91 -3.16
N ASP A 163 -6.58 39.21 -3.59
CA ASP A 163 -6.27 39.43 -5.01
C ASP A 163 -6.58 38.16 -5.83
N TRP A 164 -6.22 36.99 -5.30
CA TRP A 164 -6.50 35.69 -5.92
C TRP A 164 -7.99 35.36 -5.97
N LEU A 165 -8.74 35.60 -4.88
CA LEU A 165 -10.18 35.35 -4.85
C LEU A 165 -10.95 36.31 -5.76
N ILE A 166 -10.51 37.57 -5.85
CA ILE A 166 -11.07 38.55 -6.80
C ILE A 166 -10.79 38.13 -8.25
N ALA A 167 -9.60 37.60 -8.55
CA ALA A 167 -9.29 37.06 -9.87
C ALA A 167 -10.14 35.83 -10.18
N ALA A 168 -10.24 34.87 -9.25
CA ALA A 168 -11.06 33.66 -9.37
C ALA A 168 -12.53 34.00 -9.62
N GLN A 169 -13.08 35.02 -8.94
CA GLN A 169 -14.43 35.52 -9.17
C GLN A 169 -14.66 36.08 -10.58
N GLN A 170 -13.67 36.79 -11.13
CA GLN A 170 -13.77 37.32 -12.50
C GLN A 170 -13.66 36.22 -13.57
N LEU A 171 -12.99 35.13 -13.23
CA LEU A 171 -12.76 33.99 -14.12
C LEU A 171 -13.88 32.95 -14.08
N ALA A 172 -14.57 32.82 -12.93
CA ALA A 172 -15.65 31.88 -12.74
C ALA A 172 -16.82 32.15 -13.70
N GLN A 173 -17.32 31.09 -14.35
CA GLN A 173 -18.45 31.17 -15.28
C GLN A 173 -19.51 30.14 -14.90
N LYS A 174 -20.74 30.62 -14.70
CA LYS A 174 -21.89 29.80 -14.31
C LYS A 174 -23.04 29.96 -15.31
N ARG A 175 -23.66 28.83 -15.67
CA ARG A 175 -24.80 28.76 -16.60
C ARG A 175 -25.95 27.98 -15.97
N GLY A 176 -26.92 28.71 -15.42
CA GLY A 176 -27.97 28.08 -14.62
C GLY A 176 -27.37 27.53 -13.33
N ASP A 177 -27.59 26.25 -13.06
CA ASP A 177 -26.98 25.55 -11.91
C ASP A 177 -25.63 24.90 -12.23
N ALA A 178 -25.27 24.78 -13.52
CA ALA A 178 -23.99 24.24 -13.95
C ALA A 178 -22.88 25.31 -13.90
N ILE A 179 -21.70 24.93 -13.42
CA ILE A 179 -20.49 25.75 -13.47
C ILE A 179 -19.69 25.32 -14.70
N ASP A 180 -19.50 26.25 -15.63
CA ASP A 180 -18.77 26.03 -16.88
C ASP A 180 -17.25 26.19 -16.67
N VAL A 181 -16.85 27.13 -15.81
CA VAL A 181 -15.44 27.41 -15.50
C VAL A 181 -15.31 27.73 -14.02
N TYR A 182 -14.40 27.03 -13.34
CA TYR A 182 -14.03 27.25 -11.95
C TYR A 182 -12.83 28.19 -11.84
N GLY A 183 -12.92 29.17 -10.94
CA GLY A 183 -11.88 30.17 -10.73
C GLY A 183 -10.60 29.59 -10.10
N LEU A 184 -10.72 28.94 -8.94
CA LEU A 184 -9.62 28.45 -8.12
C LEU A 184 -9.91 27.03 -7.61
N LEU A 185 -8.93 26.13 -7.69
CA LEU A 185 -8.94 24.85 -6.98
C LEU A 185 -8.41 25.03 -5.57
N ASP A 186 -9.18 24.56 -4.59
CA ASP A 186 -8.69 24.29 -3.24
C ASP A 186 -8.75 22.79 -2.99
N GLY A 187 -7.59 22.13 -3.06
CA GLY A 187 -7.49 20.70 -2.79
C GLY A 187 -7.71 20.35 -1.32
N ASN A 188 -7.49 21.28 -0.40
CA ASN A 188 -7.51 21.01 1.04
C ASN A 188 -8.92 21.18 1.63
N GLY A 189 -9.95 20.71 0.92
CA GLY A 189 -11.33 20.68 1.39
C GLY A 189 -11.90 22.05 1.74
N GLY A 190 -11.48 23.12 1.05
CA GLY A 190 -11.95 24.50 1.29
C GLY A 190 -11.23 25.25 2.43
N TRP A 191 -10.14 24.67 2.97
CA TRP A 191 -9.36 25.25 4.05
C TRP A 191 -8.81 26.64 3.75
N GLU A 192 -8.33 26.90 2.53
CA GLU A 192 -7.60 28.13 2.25
C GLU A 192 -8.51 29.36 2.38
N VAL A 193 -9.73 29.25 1.82
CA VAL A 193 -10.78 30.28 1.97
C VAL A 193 -11.27 30.36 3.41
N PHE A 194 -11.46 29.22 4.06
CA PHE A 194 -11.96 29.18 5.43
C PHE A 194 -10.99 29.85 6.41
N ALA A 195 -9.70 29.52 6.33
CA ALA A 195 -8.64 30.08 7.16
C ALA A 195 -8.46 31.57 6.90
N HIS A 196 -8.47 32.00 5.63
CA HIS A 196 -8.44 33.42 5.26
C HIS A 196 -9.60 34.19 5.88
N THR A 197 -10.82 33.66 5.79
CA THR A 197 -12.01 34.30 6.37
C THR A 197 -11.96 34.37 7.90
N LEU A 198 -11.31 33.40 8.57
CA LEU A 198 -11.09 33.47 10.02
C LEU A 198 -10.07 34.56 10.39
N ASP A 199 -8.99 34.70 9.62
CA ASP A 199 -7.97 35.73 9.82
C ASP A 199 -8.56 37.14 9.65
N GLU A 200 -9.37 37.36 8.60
CA GLU A 200 -10.09 38.63 8.37
C GLU A 200 -11.03 38.99 9.54
N GLN A 201 -11.61 37.99 10.19
CA GLN A 201 -12.46 38.15 11.37
C GLN A 201 -11.65 38.36 12.66
N GLY A 202 -10.32 38.40 12.58
CA GLY A 202 -9.40 38.64 13.69
C GLY A 202 -9.17 37.43 14.58
N VAL A 203 -9.36 36.21 14.07
CA VAL A 203 -9.02 34.99 14.79
C VAL A 203 -7.51 34.84 14.84
N ASP A 204 -6.95 34.96 16.05
CA ASP A 204 -5.52 34.76 16.27
C ASP A 204 -5.22 33.26 16.46
N PHE A 205 -4.64 32.64 15.43
CA PHE A 205 -4.26 31.22 15.47
C PHE A 205 -3.24 30.89 16.58
N GLU A 206 -2.52 31.88 17.13
CA GLU A 206 -1.61 31.68 18.26
C GLU A 206 -2.34 31.38 19.58
N THR A 207 -3.62 31.77 19.70
CA THR A 207 -4.36 31.70 20.97
C THR A 207 -5.73 31.03 20.85
N VAL A 208 -6.14 30.69 19.62
CA VAL A 208 -7.43 30.07 19.37
C VAL A 208 -7.54 28.69 20.03
N SER A 209 -8.70 28.42 20.62
CA SER A 209 -9.08 27.13 21.20
C SER A 209 -10.55 26.86 20.92
N SER A 210 -11.02 25.63 21.15
CA SER A 210 -12.43 25.25 21.03
C SER A 210 -13.37 26.15 21.83
N SER A 211 -12.90 26.70 22.96
CA SER A 211 -13.68 27.63 23.80
C SER A 211 -13.63 29.09 23.32
N GLY A 212 -12.68 29.43 22.44
CA GLY A 212 -12.44 30.79 21.96
C GLY A 212 -13.09 31.13 20.61
N LEU A 213 -13.58 30.13 19.86
CA LEU A 213 -14.23 30.33 18.57
C LEU A 213 -15.76 30.49 18.72
N GLU A 214 -16.25 31.70 18.49
CA GLU A 214 -17.68 31.99 18.51
C GLU A 214 -18.41 31.31 17.33
N THR A 215 -19.61 30.74 17.57
CA THR A 215 -20.43 30.12 16.51
C THR A 215 -20.68 31.07 15.34
N ALA A 216 -20.79 32.38 15.57
CA ALA A 216 -21.00 33.38 14.52
C ALA A 216 -19.78 33.48 13.58
N VAL A 217 -18.57 33.38 14.10
CA VAL A 217 -17.31 33.45 13.34
C VAL A 217 -17.15 32.21 12.46
N ILE A 218 -17.35 31.02 13.04
CA ILE A 218 -17.35 29.75 12.31
C ILE A 218 -18.40 29.78 11.21
N LYS A 219 -19.63 30.21 11.56
CA LYS A 219 -20.74 30.28 10.61
C LYS A 219 -20.40 31.19 9.42
N ASN A 220 -19.82 32.36 9.66
CA ASN A 220 -19.46 33.28 8.58
C ASN A 220 -18.41 32.68 7.65
N ALA A 221 -17.36 32.05 8.19
CA ALA A 221 -16.35 31.36 7.39
C ALA A 221 -16.95 30.21 6.57
N PHE A 222 -17.84 29.40 7.17
CA PHE A 222 -18.57 28.34 6.45
C PHE A 222 -19.44 28.89 5.31
N GLU A 223 -20.25 29.91 5.59
CA GLU A 223 -21.15 30.51 4.61
C GLU A 223 -20.37 31.13 3.44
N GLN A 224 -19.23 31.78 3.72
CA GLN A 224 -18.37 32.37 2.71
C GLN A 224 -17.73 31.31 1.81
N THR A 225 -17.16 30.24 2.38
CA THR A 225 -16.57 29.15 1.60
C THR A 225 -17.63 28.44 0.75
N LEU A 226 -18.82 28.22 1.30
CA LEU A 226 -19.94 27.61 0.56
C LEU A 226 -20.44 28.51 -0.58
N GLU A 227 -20.51 29.82 -0.37
CA GLU A 227 -20.89 30.77 -1.43
C GLU A 227 -19.90 30.73 -2.60
N TYR A 228 -18.59 30.65 -2.32
CA TYR A 228 -17.58 30.51 -3.36
C TYR A 228 -17.63 29.15 -4.08
N ALA A 229 -17.91 28.06 -3.36
CA ALA A 229 -18.13 26.76 -3.98
C ALA A 229 -19.35 26.79 -4.93
N GLN A 230 -20.47 27.34 -4.46
CA GLN A 230 -21.73 27.39 -5.24
C GLN A 230 -21.69 28.34 -6.43
N SER A 231 -20.86 29.39 -6.38
CA SER A 231 -20.70 30.35 -7.47
C SER A 231 -19.68 29.92 -8.52
N GLY A 232 -18.89 28.87 -8.26
CA GLY A 232 -17.80 28.41 -9.13
C GLY A 232 -16.51 29.22 -8.96
N VAL A 233 -16.44 30.10 -7.97
CA VAL A 233 -15.20 30.78 -7.59
C VAL A 233 -14.18 29.76 -7.09
N LEU A 234 -14.67 28.81 -6.28
CA LEU A 234 -13.89 27.75 -5.66
C LEU A 234 -14.36 26.40 -6.17
N PHE A 235 -13.42 25.57 -6.62
CA PHE A 235 -13.63 24.16 -6.86
C PHE A 235 -13.07 23.39 -5.67
N ILE A 236 -13.93 22.65 -4.97
CA ILE A 236 -13.57 21.75 -3.88
C ILE A 236 -13.79 20.34 -4.41
N PRO A 237 -12.73 19.54 -4.61
CA PRO A 237 -12.86 18.15 -5.02
C PRO A 237 -13.60 17.32 -3.97
N ASP A 238 -14.32 16.30 -4.41
CA ASP A 238 -14.89 15.33 -3.49
C ASP A 238 -13.78 14.48 -2.87
N THR A 239 -13.60 14.63 -1.56
CA THR A 239 -12.64 13.90 -0.74
C THR A 239 -13.34 13.09 0.36
N SER A 240 -14.67 12.91 0.23
CA SER A 240 -15.46 12.14 1.18
C SER A 240 -14.86 10.73 1.37
N ALA A 241 -14.91 10.25 2.62
CA ALA A 241 -14.45 8.92 3.03
C ALA A 241 -12.94 8.59 2.84
N GLY A 242 -12.06 9.59 2.66
CA GLY A 242 -10.61 9.34 2.57
C GLY A 242 -10.15 8.79 1.21
N ALA A 243 -10.97 8.96 0.16
CA ALA A 243 -10.58 8.65 -1.20
C ALA A 243 -9.40 9.52 -1.65
N ALA A 244 -8.44 8.92 -2.36
CA ALA A 244 -7.36 9.65 -3.02
C ALA A 244 -7.94 10.58 -4.11
N TYR A 245 -7.28 11.72 -4.35
CA TYR A 245 -7.63 12.64 -5.43
C TYR A 245 -7.78 11.90 -6.77
N ASP A 246 -8.90 12.08 -7.46
CA ASP A 246 -9.00 11.73 -8.88
C ASP A 246 -8.18 12.73 -9.72
N ARG A 247 -6.87 12.45 -9.84
CA ARG A 247 -5.93 13.30 -10.57
C ARG A 247 -6.26 13.35 -12.06
N ASP A 248 -6.87 12.30 -12.61
CA ASP A 248 -7.24 12.24 -14.03
C ASP A 248 -8.43 13.13 -14.31
N ALA A 249 -9.48 13.12 -13.48
CA ALA A 249 -10.61 14.03 -13.60
C ALA A 249 -10.17 15.50 -13.44
N LEU A 250 -9.27 15.78 -12.49
CA LEU A 250 -8.72 17.12 -12.31
C LEU A 250 -7.92 17.57 -13.55
N GLN A 251 -7.09 16.67 -14.08
CA GLN A 251 -6.31 16.94 -15.29
C GLN A 251 -7.21 17.17 -16.51
N GLN A 252 -8.30 16.41 -16.65
CA GLN A 252 -9.28 16.61 -17.72
C GLN A 252 -9.94 18.00 -17.63
N LYS A 253 -10.29 18.46 -16.42
CA LYS A 253 -10.83 19.81 -16.21
C LYS A 253 -9.86 20.91 -16.62
N ILE A 254 -8.58 20.75 -16.27
CA ILE A 254 -7.52 21.70 -16.66
C ILE A 254 -7.35 21.70 -18.19
N GLN A 255 -7.31 20.52 -18.82
CA GLN A 255 -7.22 20.37 -20.29
C GLN A 255 -8.43 20.94 -21.03
N ALA A 256 -9.62 20.82 -20.43
CA ALA A 256 -10.86 21.39 -20.97
C ALA A 256 -11.02 22.89 -20.70
N SER A 257 -10.03 23.54 -20.05
CA SER A 257 -10.10 24.94 -19.62
C SER A 257 -11.29 25.23 -18.68
N GLU A 258 -11.74 24.21 -17.94
CA GLU A 258 -12.81 24.30 -16.94
C GLU A 258 -12.29 24.71 -15.55
N LEU A 259 -10.97 24.74 -15.33
CA LEU A 259 -10.33 25.17 -14.09
C LEU A 259 -9.17 26.11 -14.39
N VAL A 260 -9.17 27.30 -13.79
CA VAL A 260 -8.24 28.38 -14.21
C VAL A 260 -7.01 28.53 -13.32
N ILE A 261 -7.15 28.38 -12.00
CA ILE A 261 -6.06 28.54 -11.03
C ILE A 261 -5.97 27.28 -10.17
N TRP A 262 -4.76 26.75 -9.96
CA TRP A 262 -4.55 25.59 -9.10
C TRP A 262 -3.16 25.54 -8.46
N PRO A 263 -3.00 24.85 -7.32
CA PRO A 263 -1.69 24.53 -6.73
C PRO A 263 -0.85 23.71 -7.72
N ALA A 264 0.42 24.06 -7.88
CA ALA A 264 1.31 23.38 -8.83
C ALA A 264 1.48 21.88 -8.52
N GLU A 265 1.41 21.51 -7.24
CA GLU A 265 1.52 20.13 -6.76
C GLU A 265 0.37 19.21 -7.21
N LEU A 266 -0.77 19.74 -7.67
CA LEU A 266 -1.98 18.95 -7.94
C LEU A 266 -2.17 18.51 -9.41
N ALA A 267 -1.41 19.00 -10.40
CA ALA A 267 -1.61 18.61 -11.80
C ALA A 267 -0.38 18.69 -12.75
N VAL A 268 -0.21 17.59 -13.50
CA VAL A 268 0.73 17.17 -14.58
C VAL A 268 1.97 18.03 -14.90
N ALA A 269 3.13 17.41 -14.66
CA ALA A 269 4.35 17.52 -15.48
C ALA A 269 4.10 17.05 -16.91
N GLN A 270 4.51 17.87 -17.88
CA GLN A 270 4.38 17.63 -19.31
C GLN A 270 5.01 16.28 -19.75
N ASN A 271 4.24 15.19 -19.77
CA ASN A 271 4.61 14.02 -20.55
C ASN A 271 4.40 14.32 -22.04
N ALA A 272 5.50 14.23 -22.80
CA ALA A 272 5.75 14.80 -24.11
C ALA A 272 4.97 14.17 -25.30
N THR A 273 3.74 13.72 -25.11
CA THR A 273 2.96 13.02 -26.15
C THR A 273 1.58 13.60 -26.47
N SER A 274 1.12 14.67 -25.78
CA SER A 274 -0.15 15.33 -26.15
C SER A 274 0.06 16.55 -27.08
N PRO A 275 -0.68 16.72 -28.19
CA PRO A 275 -0.33 17.67 -29.27
C PRO A 275 -0.69 19.15 -29.02
N ALA A 276 -1.24 19.52 -27.87
CA ALA A 276 -1.59 20.90 -27.56
C ALA A 276 -0.94 21.33 -26.25
N SER A 277 0.09 22.19 -26.34
CA SER A 277 0.63 22.87 -25.17
C SER A 277 -0.43 23.81 -24.60
N ILE A 278 -0.95 23.50 -23.41
CA ILE A 278 -1.85 24.41 -22.68
C ILE A 278 -1.02 25.63 -22.25
N PRO A 279 -1.51 26.86 -22.47
CA PRO A 279 -0.79 28.07 -22.10
C PRO A 279 -0.93 28.32 -20.59
N ILE A 280 -0.02 27.69 -19.83
CA ILE A 280 0.05 27.76 -18.36
C ILE A 280 1.25 28.63 -17.98
N SER A 281 1.08 29.47 -16.96
CA SER A 281 2.17 30.16 -16.28
C SER A 281 2.19 29.80 -14.81
N THR A 282 3.35 30.00 -14.18
CA THR A 282 3.59 29.67 -12.76
C THR A 282 3.88 30.95 -11.99
N THR A 283 3.50 31.01 -10.72
CA THR A 283 3.84 32.09 -9.80
C THR A 283 3.91 31.57 -8.36
N ILE A 284 4.30 32.42 -7.42
CA ILE A 284 4.42 32.07 -5.99
C ILE A 284 3.04 31.96 -5.34
N TRP A 285 2.89 31.02 -4.41
CA TRP A 285 1.73 30.95 -3.52
C TRP A 285 1.65 32.20 -2.62
N PRO A 286 0.46 32.82 -2.45
CA PRO A 286 0.32 34.06 -1.67
C PRO A 286 0.72 33.85 -0.21
N GLU A 287 1.54 34.75 0.32
CA GLU A 287 1.84 34.87 1.76
C GLU A 287 2.47 33.64 2.46
N ALA A 288 2.69 32.53 1.76
CA ALA A 288 3.26 31.32 2.35
C ALA A 288 4.76 31.48 2.68
N ALA A 289 5.13 31.14 3.91
CA ALA A 289 6.49 30.71 4.21
C ALA A 289 6.71 29.28 3.65
N PRO A 290 7.93 28.92 3.24
CA PRO A 290 8.27 27.55 2.93
C PRO A 290 7.94 26.62 4.11
N THR A 291 7.49 25.41 3.82
CA THR A 291 7.24 24.39 4.83
C THR A 291 8.40 23.41 4.87
N VAL A 292 8.71 22.87 6.05
CA VAL A 292 9.64 21.74 6.16
C VAL A 292 8.96 20.53 5.53
N ASP A 293 9.55 19.97 4.46
CA ASP A 293 9.03 18.81 3.73
C ASP A 293 9.65 17.48 4.25
N GLY A 294 10.83 17.58 4.85
CA GLY A 294 11.52 16.45 5.45
C GLY A 294 12.66 16.88 6.36
N GLY A 295 13.09 15.96 7.22
CA GLY A 295 14.25 16.19 8.06
C GLY A 295 14.66 14.98 8.88
N TYR A 296 15.63 15.19 9.76
CA TYR A 296 16.18 14.16 10.62
C TYR A 296 15.75 14.32 12.06
N ILE A 297 15.50 13.20 12.72
CA ILE A 297 15.17 13.15 14.14
C ILE A 297 16.25 12.39 14.92
N LEU A 298 16.35 12.70 16.21
CA LEU A 298 17.19 11.98 17.17
C LEU A 298 16.31 11.41 18.27
N SER A 299 16.44 10.11 18.55
CA SER A 299 15.69 9.46 19.62
C SER A 299 16.23 9.87 20.99
N ARG A 300 15.32 10.28 21.89
CA ARG A 300 15.64 10.54 23.31
C ARG A 300 16.17 9.30 24.03
N GLY A 301 15.88 8.10 23.51
CA GLY A 301 16.36 6.83 24.05
C GLY A 301 17.73 6.41 23.54
N SER A 302 18.39 7.19 22.66
CA SER A 302 19.73 6.87 22.19
C SER A 302 20.73 6.79 23.34
N SER A 303 21.52 5.72 23.36
CA SER A 303 22.63 5.57 24.33
C SER A 303 23.87 6.37 23.94
N PHE A 304 23.92 6.89 22.70
CA PHE A 304 25.07 7.59 22.12
C PHE A 304 24.64 8.91 21.43
N PRO A 305 23.98 9.84 22.15
CA PRO A 305 23.36 11.02 21.56
C PRO A 305 24.38 11.99 20.91
N ASP A 306 25.61 12.07 21.41
CA ASP A 306 26.64 12.94 20.82
C ASP A 306 27.13 12.40 19.47
N GLN A 307 27.26 11.08 19.35
CA GLN A 307 27.60 10.40 18.09
C GLN A 307 26.45 10.49 17.09
N ALA A 308 25.21 10.31 17.55
CA ALA A 308 23.99 10.51 16.77
C ALA A 308 23.91 11.95 16.23
N TRP A 309 24.17 12.96 17.07
CA TRP A 309 24.22 14.36 16.62
C TRP A 309 25.30 14.61 15.56
N ARG A 310 26.51 14.06 15.73
CA ARG A 310 27.57 14.18 14.71
C ARG A 310 27.14 13.61 13.36
N TRP A 311 26.42 12.49 13.36
CA TRP A 311 25.84 11.92 12.14
C TRP A 311 24.80 12.86 11.51
N LEU A 312 23.86 13.39 12.30
CA LEU A 312 22.84 14.33 11.81
C LEU A 312 23.44 15.64 11.27
N SER A 313 24.43 16.20 11.97
CA SER A 313 25.16 17.41 11.55
C SER A 313 25.87 17.18 10.21
N PHE A 314 26.53 16.02 10.03
CA PHE A 314 27.13 15.62 8.77
C PHE A 314 26.11 15.44 7.64
N LEU A 315 24.99 14.75 7.91
CA LEU A 315 23.92 14.53 6.94
C LEU A 315 23.29 15.85 6.47
N SER A 316 23.13 16.81 7.39
CA SER A 316 22.56 18.12 7.08
C SER A 316 23.36 18.94 6.06
N GLN A 317 24.63 18.58 5.84
CA GLN A 317 25.54 19.25 4.90
C GLN A 317 25.59 18.54 3.54
N GLN A 318 24.78 17.50 3.33
CA GLN A 318 24.79 16.72 2.10
C GLN A 318 23.76 17.25 1.11
N PRO A 319 24.08 17.32 -0.19
CA PRO A 319 23.10 17.61 -1.23
C PRO A 319 22.21 16.39 -1.43
N ILE A 320 21.16 16.29 -0.63
CA ILE A 320 20.15 15.25 -0.74
C ILE A 320 18.96 15.88 -1.45
N THR A 321 18.92 15.71 -2.76
CA THR A 321 17.83 16.15 -3.61
C THR A 321 17.06 14.93 -4.09
N SER A 322 15.77 14.87 -3.77
CA SER A 322 14.86 13.93 -4.42
C SER A 322 14.51 14.49 -5.80
N PRO A 323 14.74 13.75 -6.90
CA PRO A 323 14.35 14.20 -8.24
C PRO A 323 12.82 14.10 -8.34
N SER A 324 12.14 15.24 -8.24
CA SER A 324 10.75 15.37 -8.64
C SER A 324 10.55 16.70 -9.35
N ASP A 325 10.22 16.66 -10.64
CA ASP A 325 10.04 17.86 -11.49
C ASP A 325 8.73 18.63 -11.17
N GLU A 326 7.90 18.12 -10.27
CA GLU A 326 6.53 18.61 -10.01
C GLU A 326 6.38 19.51 -8.78
N ILE A 327 7.28 19.41 -7.79
CA ILE A 327 7.22 20.17 -6.53
C ILE A 327 8.55 20.89 -6.33
N LEU A 328 8.51 22.20 -6.11
CA LEU A 328 9.72 22.98 -5.83
C LEU A 328 10.24 22.68 -4.41
N ARG A 329 11.12 21.67 -4.34
CA ARG A 329 11.87 21.27 -3.16
C ARG A 329 13.26 21.89 -3.20
N LEU A 330 13.58 22.65 -2.16
CA LEU A 330 14.88 23.27 -2.00
C LEU A 330 15.57 22.70 -0.75
N PRO A 331 16.90 22.50 -0.77
CA PRO A 331 17.64 22.21 0.46
C PRO A 331 17.34 23.25 1.54
N ALA A 332 17.18 22.79 2.79
CA ALA A 332 16.90 23.70 3.91
C ALA A 332 18.06 24.65 4.21
N ARG A 333 19.29 24.24 3.87
CA ARG A 333 20.49 25.07 3.86
C ARG A 333 20.60 25.84 2.55
N GLN A 334 20.71 27.16 2.65
CA GLN A 334 20.85 28.08 1.53
C GLN A 334 22.13 27.81 0.73
N SER A 335 23.23 27.42 1.39
CA SER A 335 24.50 27.06 0.74
C SER A 335 24.42 25.83 -0.17
N LEU A 336 23.42 24.96 0.03
CA LEU A 336 23.22 23.76 -0.77
C LEU A 336 22.28 23.98 -1.97
N ILE A 337 21.63 25.14 -2.07
CA ILE A 337 20.75 25.47 -3.21
C ILE A 337 21.62 25.67 -4.46
N PRO A 338 21.42 24.86 -5.53
CA PRO A 338 22.16 25.04 -6.78
C PRO A 338 21.94 26.44 -7.39
N ALA A 339 22.97 27.01 -8.01
CA ALA A 339 22.89 28.36 -8.59
C ALA A 339 21.86 28.48 -9.73
N ASP A 340 21.60 27.39 -10.42
CA ASP A 340 20.67 27.24 -11.53
C ASP A 340 19.27 26.73 -11.11
N ALA A 341 19.06 26.45 -9.82
CA ALA A 341 17.81 25.85 -9.32
C ALA A 341 16.55 26.66 -9.66
N LEU A 342 16.68 27.97 -9.89
CA LEU A 342 15.59 28.88 -10.22
C LEU A 342 15.66 29.45 -11.64
N GLU A 343 16.50 28.91 -12.52
CA GLU A 343 16.62 29.37 -13.92
C GLU A 343 15.38 29.05 -14.75
N ALA A 344 14.64 27.99 -14.41
CA ALA A 344 13.41 27.58 -15.08
C ALA A 344 12.24 28.58 -14.89
N TYR A 345 12.29 29.44 -13.88
CA TYR A 345 11.22 30.39 -13.55
C TYR A 345 11.48 31.78 -14.12
N ASP A 346 10.40 32.53 -14.39
CA ASP A 346 10.52 33.94 -14.77
C ASP A 346 11.01 34.82 -13.59
N GLU A 347 11.37 36.07 -13.87
CA GLU A 347 11.93 36.98 -12.87
C GLU A 347 10.98 37.29 -11.70
N THR A 348 9.67 37.36 -11.97
CA THR A 348 8.65 37.64 -10.94
C THR A 348 8.54 36.45 -9.99
N THR A 349 8.44 35.24 -10.54
CA THR A 349 8.36 34.00 -9.78
C THR A 349 9.65 33.76 -8.98
N ARG A 350 10.82 33.96 -9.60
CA ARG A 350 12.12 33.87 -8.90
C ARG A 350 12.21 34.83 -7.73
N THR A 351 11.78 36.09 -7.93
CA THR A 351 11.74 37.09 -6.86
C THR A 351 10.79 36.67 -5.74
N GLY A 352 9.62 36.12 -6.09
CA GLY A 352 8.66 35.60 -5.12
C GLY A 352 9.22 34.44 -4.28
N ILE A 353 9.89 33.47 -4.91
CA ILE A 353 10.56 32.35 -4.22
C ILE A 353 11.64 32.88 -3.26
N GLN A 354 12.48 33.81 -3.71
CA GLN A 354 13.52 34.42 -2.86
C GLN A 354 12.92 35.19 -1.67
N GLN A 355 11.80 35.89 -1.86
CA GLN A 355 11.11 36.57 -0.78
C GLN A 355 10.50 35.56 0.21
N ALA A 356 9.88 34.48 -0.28
CA ALA A 356 9.30 33.44 0.56
C ALA A 356 10.36 32.80 1.47
N LEU A 357 11.55 32.52 0.96
CA LEU A 357 12.68 31.97 1.73
C LEU A 357 13.12 32.87 2.90
N THR A 358 12.80 34.17 2.89
CA THR A 358 13.12 35.09 4.00
C THR A 358 12.04 35.18 5.07
N ARG A 359 10.86 34.58 4.84
CA ARG A 359 9.75 34.61 5.79
C ARG A 359 10.04 33.68 6.98
N PRO A 360 9.71 34.08 8.22
CA PRO A 360 9.82 33.19 9.37
C PRO A 360 8.78 32.06 9.29
N ALA A 361 9.09 30.93 9.92
CA ALA A 361 8.12 29.86 10.11
C ALA A 361 6.95 30.33 10.99
N PRO A 362 5.72 29.82 10.77
CA PRO A 362 4.63 30.00 11.74
C PRO A 362 5.03 29.39 13.09
N SER A 363 4.43 29.87 14.19
CA SER A 363 4.67 29.26 15.49
C SER A 363 4.06 27.85 15.53
N LEU A 364 4.61 26.99 16.38
CA LEU A 364 4.06 25.66 16.61
C LEU A 364 2.60 25.72 17.08
N THR A 365 2.26 26.68 17.95
CA THR A 365 0.90 26.85 18.47
C THR A 365 -0.08 27.20 17.36
N ALA A 366 0.32 28.13 16.48
CA ALA A 366 -0.48 28.49 15.31
C ALA A 366 -0.66 27.33 14.34
N SER A 367 0.39 26.54 14.09
CA SER A 367 0.30 25.35 13.23
C SER A 367 -0.59 24.25 13.83
N VAL A 368 -0.52 24.04 15.14
CA VAL A 368 -1.38 23.08 15.87
C VAL A 368 -2.85 23.45 15.72
N ALA A 369 -3.18 24.70 15.98
CA ALA A 369 -4.54 25.20 15.89
C ALA A 369 -5.09 25.11 14.47
N GLN A 370 -4.29 25.52 13.47
CA GLN A 370 -4.67 25.43 12.06
C GLN A 370 -4.91 23.98 11.62
N ASN A 371 -4.03 23.04 11.98
CA ASN A 371 -4.20 21.63 11.63
C ASN A 371 -5.47 21.02 12.25
N ALA A 372 -5.76 21.33 13.52
CA ALA A 372 -6.97 20.86 14.18
C ALA A 372 -8.24 21.41 13.51
N LEU A 373 -8.27 22.71 13.20
CA LEU A 373 -9.36 23.34 12.46
C LEU A 373 -9.53 22.74 11.05
N ASN A 374 -8.43 22.57 10.32
CA ASN A 374 -8.43 21.97 8.98
C ASN A 374 -8.97 20.54 9.00
N SER A 375 -8.42 19.68 9.87
CA SER A 375 -8.85 18.28 9.99
C SER A 375 -10.33 18.14 10.37
N THR A 376 -10.88 19.12 11.10
CA THR A 376 -12.29 19.20 11.42
C THR A 376 -13.11 19.67 10.21
N LEU A 377 -12.64 20.69 9.48
CA LEU A 377 -13.32 21.25 8.31
C LEU A 377 -13.47 20.20 7.20
N VAL A 378 -12.40 19.48 6.87
CA VAL A 378 -12.38 18.47 5.81
C VAL A 378 -13.39 17.35 6.06
N GLN A 379 -13.71 17.05 7.32
CA GLN A 379 -14.72 16.04 7.66
C GLN A 379 -16.17 16.50 7.42
N VAL A 380 -16.44 17.81 7.43
CA VAL A 380 -17.81 18.32 7.47
C VAL A 380 -18.20 19.18 6.27
N LEU A 381 -17.24 19.88 5.65
CA LEU A 381 -17.54 20.82 4.56
C LEU A 381 -17.98 20.09 3.27
N PRO A 382 -17.35 18.98 2.83
CA PRO A 382 -17.78 18.25 1.64
C PRO A 382 -19.25 17.81 1.69
N GLU A 383 -19.72 17.30 2.83
CA GLU A 383 -21.13 16.88 3.03
C GLU A 383 -22.11 18.05 2.78
N VAL A 384 -21.72 19.28 3.13
CA VAL A 384 -22.56 20.47 2.93
C VAL A 384 -22.52 20.94 1.48
N VAL A 385 -21.34 20.92 0.85
CA VAL A 385 -21.15 21.32 -0.54
C VAL A 385 -21.94 20.39 -1.47
N HIS A 386 -21.99 19.09 -1.17
CA HIS A 386 -22.74 18.09 -1.94
C HIS A 386 -24.21 17.96 -1.54
N GLY A 387 -24.66 18.71 -0.54
CA GLY A 387 -26.07 18.78 -0.13
C GLY A 387 -26.56 17.60 0.72
N GLU A 388 -25.63 16.81 1.28
CA GLU A 388 -25.89 15.67 2.15
C GLU A 388 -26.28 16.12 3.57
N THR A 389 -25.69 17.22 4.05
CA THR A 389 -25.91 17.78 5.39
C THR A 389 -26.33 19.26 5.33
N ARG A 390 -27.20 19.70 6.27
CA ARG A 390 -27.56 21.12 6.42
C ARG A 390 -26.45 21.91 7.09
N VAL A 391 -26.24 23.15 6.67
CA VAL A 391 -25.22 24.08 7.20
C VAL A 391 -25.24 24.16 8.74
N GLU A 392 -26.42 24.27 9.36
CA GLU A 392 -26.51 24.36 10.83
C GLU A 392 -26.06 23.08 11.54
N THR A 393 -26.30 21.92 10.94
CA THR A 393 -25.87 20.62 11.48
C THR A 393 -24.36 20.44 11.30
N ALA A 394 -23.80 20.83 10.16
CA ALA A 394 -22.37 20.77 9.92
C ALA A 394 -21.59 21.69 10.87
N ILE A 395 -22.08 22.89 11.16
CA ILE A 395 -21.46 23.78 12.17
C ILE A 395 -21.49 23.15 13.56
N GLN A 396 -22.59 22.47 13.94
CA GLN A 396 -22.66 21.76 15.22
C GLN A 396 -21.67 20.59 15.29
N ASN A 397 -21.55 19.83 14.20
CA ASN A 397 -20.59 18.74 14.09
C ASN A 397 -19.15 19.27 14.17
N PHE A 398 -18.83 20.34 13.44
CA PHE A 398 -17.54 21.04 13.49
C PHE A 398 -17.18 21.42 14.93
N GLN A 399 -18.08 22.11 15.63
CA GLN A 399 -17.83 22.54 17.02
C GLN A 399 -17.64 21.34 17.97
N THR A 400 -18.37 20.25 17.74
CA THR A 400 -18.28 19.05 18.57
C THR A 400 -16.94 18.32 18.35
N ILE A 401 -16.54 18.11 17.09
CA ILE A 401 -15.30 17.44 16.73
C ILE A 401 -14.09 18.25 17.21
N PHE A 402 -14.09 19.56 16.95
CA PHE A 402 -12.99 20.44 17.37
C PHE A 402 -12.83 20.47 18.90
N ALA A 403 -13.93 20.47 19.66
CA ALA A 403 -13.89 20.39 21.12
C ALA A 403 -13.36 19.05 21.65
N GLN A 404 -13.59 17.94 20.94
CA GLN A 404 -13.06 16.62 21.30
C GLN A 404 -11.55 16.53 21.07
N GLN A 405 -11.05 17.10 19.96
CA GLN A 405 -9.62 17.14 19.64
C GLN A 405 -8.84 17.95 20.68
N ASP A 406 -9.38 19.08 21.16
CA ASP A 406 -8.79 19.91 22.21
C ASP A 406 -8.61 19.17 23.57
N ILE A 407 -9.42 18.14 23.83
CA ILE A 407 -9.33 17.37 25.09
C ILE A 407 -8.19 16.34 25.01
N LEU A 408 -7.99 15.73 23.84
CA LEU A 408 -6.99 14.67 23.62
C LEU A 408 -5.54 15.17 23.68
N THR A 409 -5.30 16.43 23.34
CA THR A 409 -3.97 17.08 23.42
C THR A 409 -3.50 17.37 24.86
N SER A 410 -4.37 17.22 25.87
CA SER A 410 -4.12 17.67 27.26
C SER A 410 -3.69 16.58 28.26
N THR A 411 -3.70 15.29 27.89
CA THR A 411 -3.68 14.19 28.89
C THR A 411 -2.58 13.13 28.77
N THR A 412 -1.58 13.25 27.90
CA THR A 412 -0.52 12.23 27.83
C THR A 412 0.64 12.51 28.78
N THR A 413 1.06 11.47 29.51
CA THR A 413 2.29 11.46 30.31
C THR A 413 3.42 10.86 29.45
N PRO A 414 4.59 11.50 29.31
CA PRO A 414 5.64 11.02 28.40
C PRO A 414 6.13 9.63 28.79
N VAL A 415 6.07 8.68 27.84
CA VAL A 415 6.72 7.37 27.95
C VAL A 415 8.08 7.48 27.27
N ILE A 416 9.17 7.23 28.00
CA ILE A 416 10.52 7.20 27.42
C ILE A 416 10.65 5.90 26.62
N PRO A 417 10.82 5.94 25.28
CA PRO A 417 11.06 4.74 24.50
C PRO A 417 12.45 4.17 24.83
N VAL A 418 12.55 2.85 24.95
CA VAL A 418 13.84 2.14 24.93
C VAL A 418 14.16 1.89 23.46
N VAL A 419 15.23 2.49 22.94
CA VAL A 419 15.71 2.20 21.58
C VAL A 419 16.28 0.80 21.57
N ALA A 420 15.73 -0.08 20.73
CA ALA A 420 16.32 -1.38 20.46
C ALA A 420 17.60 -1.16 19.64
N THR A 421 18.71 -0.82 20.30
CA THR A 421 20.01 -0.78 19.64
C THR A 421 20.32 -2.22 19.21
N PRO A 422 20.39 -2.53 17.90
CA PRO A 422 20.74 -3.85 17.44
C PRO A 422 22.14 -4.22 17.93
N VAL A 423 22.31 -5.52 18.14
CA VAL A 423 23.58 -6.16 18.45
C VAL A 423 24.62 -5.76 17.38
N PRO A 424 25.88 -5.47 17.76
CA PRO A 424 26.93 -5.07 16.82
C PRO A 424 27.06 -6.01 15.63
N ASP A 425 27.26 -5.40 14.46
CA ASP A 425 27.71 -5.94 13.17
C ASP A 425 28.13 -7.42 13.25
N ARG A 426 27.23 -8.31 12.80
CA ARG A 426 27.51 -9.74 12.68
C ARG A 426 28.24 -9.95 11.35
N SER A 427 29.37 -10.66 11.44
CA SER A 427 30.47 -10.76 10.46
C SER A 427 30.09 -10.69 8.98
N ALA A 428 31.05 -10.21 8.16
CA ALA A 428 31.09 -10.32 6.71
C ALA A 428 31.09 -11.78 6.16
N GLU A 429 30.72 -12.77 6.98
CA GLU A 429 30.58 -14.18 6.64
C GLU A 429 29.12 -14.68 6.70
N ALA A 430 28.13 -13.83 7.04
CA ALA A 430 26.71 -14.21 7.00
C ALA A 430 26.20 -14.35 5.55
N THR A 431 25.37 -15.36 5.30
CA THR A 431 24.69 -15.53 4.00
C THR A 431 23.49 -14.59 3.95
N SER A 432 23.52 -13.63 3.04
CA SER A 432 22.43 -12.67 2.80
C SER A 432 21.46 -13.22 1.76
N ILE A 433 20.15 -13.12 2.04
CA ILE A 433 19.06 -13.46 1.12
C ILE A 433 18.06 -12.30 1.01
N THR A 434 17.51 -12.09 -0.18
CA THR A 434 16.38 -11.18 -0.41
C THR A 434 15.08 -11.98 -0.53
N PHE A 435 14.10 -11.65 0.31
CA PHE A 435 12.76 -12.23 0.29
C PHE A 435 11.73 -11.23 -0.25
N ASN A 436 11.18 -11.52 -1.42
CA ASN A 436 10.16 -10.68 -2.06
C ASN A 436 8.75 -11.09 -1.61
N PHE A 437 7.96 -10.12 -1.15
CA PHE A 437 6.57 -10.30 -0.76
C PHE A 437 5.75 -9.03 -1.07
N ARG A 438 4.43 -9.11 -0.95
CA ARG A 438 3.52 -7.96 -1.04
C ARG A 438 2.74 -7.78 0.24
N SER A 439 2.43 -6.53 0.59
CA SER A 439 1.59 -6.21 1.76
C SER A 439 0.17 -6.72 1.58
N GLU A 440 -0.31 -6.88 0.34
CA GLU A 440 -1.57 -7.55 0.02
C GLU A 440 -1.67 -8.96 0.62
N TYR A 441 -0.55 -9.67 0.78
CA TYR A 441 -0.52 -11.04 1.31
C TYR A 441 -0.01 -11.13 2.74
N PHE A 442 1.01 -10.33 3.09
CA PHE A 442 1.67 -10.39 4.38
C PHE A 442 2.01 -8.99 4.88
N GLN A 443 1.56 -8.64 6.08
CA GLN A 443 1.83 -7.34 6.67
C GLN A 443 3.32 -7.14 6.92
N GLU A 444 3.87 -6.05 6.39
CA GLU A 444 5.30 -5.75 6.47
C GLU A 444 5.82 -5.68 7.92
N THR A 445 5.06 -5.09 8.84
CA THR A 445 5.42 -4.99 10.26
C THR A 445 5.60 -6.37 10.90
N ILE A 446 4.69 -7.30 10.61
CA ILE A 446 4.78 -8.68 11.09
C ILE A 446 5.95 -9.40 10.45
N MET A 447 6.12 -9.29 9.13
CA MET A 447 7.24 -9.92 8.42
C MET A 447 8.59 -9.46 8.98
N ARG A 448 8.74 -8.17 9.32
CA ARG A 448 9.93 -7.63 9.99
C ARG A 448 10.16 -8.23 11.37
N GLN A 449 9.10 -8.37 12.17
CA GLN A 449 9.20 -9.01 13.49
C GLN A 449 9.62 -10.48 13.37
N VAL A 450 9.05 -11.21 12.41
CA VAL A 450 9.39 -12.63 12.15
C VAL A 450 10.81 -12.76 11.62
N ALA A 451 11.26 -11.88 10.72
CA ALA A 451 12.64 -11.83 10.25
C ALA A 451 13.62 -11.53 11.39
N GLN A 452 13.27 -10.62 12.31
CA GLN A 452 14.09 -10.38 13.49
C GLN A 452 14.21 -11.62 14.37
N GLN A 453 13.10 -12.30 14.67
CA GLN A 453 13.11 -13.55 15.44
C GLN A 453 13.95 -14.64 14.77
N PHE A 454 13.80 -14.78 13.45
CA PHE A 454 14.59 -15.71 12.65
C PHE A 454 16.09 -15.40 12.77
N GLN A 455 16.50 -14.15 12.57
CA GLN A 455 17.90 -13.75 12.65
C GLN A 455 18.46 -13.85 14.08
N GLU A 456 17.63 -13.81 15.13
CA GLU A 456 18.06 -14.12 16.50
C GLU A 456 18.39 -15.61 16.67
N GLU A 457 17.66 -16.51 16.01
CA GLU A 457 17.86 -17.96 16.03
C GLU A 457 18.95 -18.45 15.05
N TYR A 458 19.03 -17.83 13.88
CA TYR A 458 19.94 -18.13 12.77
C TYR A 458 20.86 -16.93 12.50
N PRO A 459 21.81 -16.62 13.40
CA PRO A 459 22.67 -15.44 13.30
C PRO A 459 23.61 -15.44 12.08
N GLU A 460 23.77 -16.58 11.41
CA GLU A 460 24.53 -16.78 10.18
C GLU A 460 23.77 -16.42 8.89
N ILE A 461 22.47 -16.10 8.97
CA ILE A 461 21.66 -15.69 7.84
C ILE A 461 21.11 -14.28 8.05
N GLU A 462 21.22 -13.44 7.03
CA GLU A 462 20.61 -12.12 6.98
C GLU A 462 19.46 -12.13 5.95
N VAL A 463 18.26 -11.70 6.37
CA VAL A 463 17.05 -11.68 5.54
C VAL A 463 16.69 -10.24 5.21
N HIS A 464 16.87 -9.85 3.95
CA HIS A 464 16.40 -8.59 3.41
C HIS A 464 14.97 -8.74 2.90
N LEU A 465 14.03 -8.11 3.60
CA LEU A 465 12.64 -8.09 3.20
C LEU A 465 12.44 -7.01 2.13
N ASN A 466 11.97 -7.41 0.95
CA ASN A 466 11.65 -6.52 -0.14
C ASN A 466 10.14 -6.54 -0.42
N ASN A 467 9.48 -5.44 -0.09
CA ASN A 467 8.06 -5.26 -0.36
C ASN A 467 7.86 -4.72 -1.78
N VAL A 468 7.35 -5.57 -2.67
CA VAL A 468 7.22 -5.27 -4.10
C VAL A 468 5.84 -4.72 -4.47
N GLU A 469 5.13 -4.10 -3.52
CA GLU A 469 3.81 -3.47 -3.71
C GLU A 469 3.77 -2.44 -4.85
N HIS A 470 4.91 -1.81 -5.15
CA HIS A 470 5.05 -0.83 -6.23
C HIS A 470 5.03 -1.43 -7.64
N ARG A 471 5.06 -2.76 -7.78
CA ARG A 471 5.02 -3.45 -9.08
C ARG A 471 3.56 -3.62 -9.52
N ASN A 472 3.25 -3.18 -10.74
CA ASN A 472 1.89 -3.28 -11.30
C ASN A 472 1.52 -4.71 -11.74
N GLU A 473 2.52 -5.55 -12.03
CA GLU A 473 2.33 -6.92 -12.50
C GLU A 473 2.58 -7.93 -11.37
N ILE A 474 1.68 -8.90 -11.23
CA ILE A 474 1.77 -9.98 -10.25
C ILE A 474 1.98 -11.30 -11.02
N SER A 475 3.21 -11.53 -11.46
CA SER A 475 3.62 -12.77 -12.16
C SER A 475 4.83 -13.40 -11.48
N PHE A 476 5.09 -14.68 -11.74
CA PHE A 476 6.28 -15.36 -11.20
C PHE A 476 7.59 -14.61 -11.52
N PRO A 477 7.86 -14.19 -12.77
CA PRO A 477 9.02 -13.36 -13.09
C PRO A 477 9.06 -12.05 -12.31
N ALA A 478 7.93 -11.34 -12.25
CA ALA A 478 7.84 -10.06 -11.55
C ALA A 478 8.02 -10.22 -10.04
N MET A 479 7.64 -11.35 -9.45
CA MET A 479 7.86 -11.62 -8.02
C MET A 479 9.28 -12.12 -7.73
N ALA A 480 9.92 -12.82 -8.67
CA ALA A 480 11.28 -13.31 -8.54
C ALA A 480 12.36 -12.24 -8.77
N GLU A 481 12.03 -11.17 -9.50
CA GLU A 481 12.99 -10.12 -9.86
C GLU A 481 13.66 -9.49 -8.62
N ASP A 482 15.01 -9.53 -8.60
CA ASP A 482 15.90 -9.09 -7.53
C ASP A 482 15.74 -9.84 -6.18
N GLY A 483 15.00 -10.96 -6.15
CA GLY A 483 14.79 -11.80 -4.97
C GLY A 483 15.45 -13.17 -5.09
N ASP A 484 15.91 -13.72 -3.97
CA ASP A 484 16.41 -15.10 -3.89
C ASP A 484 15.26 -16.09 -3.62
N CYS A 485 14.34 -15.68 -2.74
CA CYS A 485 13.08 -16.38 -2.48
C CYS A 485 11.91 -15.40 -2.48
N PHE A 486 10.72 -15.89 -2.82
CA PHE A 486 9.58 -15.01 -3.05
C PHE A 486 8.25 -15.72 -2.86
N VAL A 487 7.22 -14.91 -2.65
CA VAL A 487 5.82 -15.32 -2.60
C VAL A 487 5.18 -15.04 -3.96
N ALA A 488 4.37 -15.97 -4.49
CA ALA A 488 3.57 -15.71 -5.69
C ALA A 488 2.20 -16.41 -5.63
N PRO A 489 1.17 -15.86 -6.29
CA PRO A 489 -0.15 -16.50 -6.35
C PRO A 489 -0.13 -17.76 -7.22
N GLY A 490 -0.89 -18.77 -6.80
CA GLY A 490 -1.06 -20.04 -7.51
C GLY A 490 0.15 -20.98 -7.37
N ALA A 491 0.05 -22.15 -8.00
CA ALA A 491 1.14 -23.10 -8.19
C ALA A 491 1.84 -22.85 -9.54
N PRO A 492 3.09 -23.30 -9.74
CA PRO A 492 3.81 -23.07 -10.98
C PRO A 492 3.13 -23.74 -12.18
N THR A 493 3.14 -23.06 -13.33
CA THR A 493 2.70 -23.64 -14.61
C THR A 493 3.90 -24.06 -15.44
N ARG A 494 3.63 -24.68 -16.60
CA ARG A 494 4.68 -25.09 -17.56
C ARG A 494 5.66 -23.96 -17.92
N ALA A 495 5.20 -22.71 -17.91
CA ALA A 495 6.03 -21.55 -18.23
C ALA A 495 7.08 -21.22 -17.15
N TYR A 496 6.91 -21.74 -15.93
CA TYR A 496 7.67 -21.29 -14.75
C TYR A 496 8.52 -22.39 -14.09
N TRP A 497 8.45 -23.66 -14.50
CA TRP A 497 9.25 -24.71 -13.85
C TRP A 497 10.77 -24.44 -13.94
N ASP A 498 11.25 -23.94 -15.09
CA ASP A 498 12.68 -23.74 -15.33
C ASP A 498 13.30 -22.58 -14.52
N MET A 499 12.49 -21.65 -14.00
CA MET A 499 12.97 -20.53 -13.17
C MET A 499 12.98 -20.82 -11.68
N LEU A 500 12.47 -21.99 -11.28
CA LEU A 500 12.28 -22.37 -9.88
C LEU A 500 13.29 -23.44 -9.47
N LEU A 501 13.84 -23.31 -8.27
CA LEU A 501 14.68 -24.33 -7.68
C LEU A 501 13.85 -25.58 -7.32
N ASN A 502 14.36 -26.77 -7.65
CA ASN A 502 13.81 -28.02 -7.11
C ASN A 502 14.17 -28.13 -5.62
N MET A 503 13.17 -27.99 -4.74
CA MET A 503 13.29 -28.03 -3.29
C MET A 503 13.34 -29.45 -2.70
N GLN A 504 13.07 -30.49 -3.51
CA GLN A 504 13.07 -31.88 -3.03
C GLN A 504 14.34 -32.28 -2.26
N PRO A 505 15.57 -31.91 -2.68
CA PRO A 505 16.77 -32.24 -1.92
C PRO A 505 16.84 -31.61 -0.52
N TYR A 506 16.26 -30.42 -0.35
CA TYR A 506 16.20 -29.71 0.94
C TYR A 506 15.14 -30.32 1.85
N MET A 507 13.99 -30.69 1.28
CA MET A 507 12.95 -31.46 1.96
C MET A 507 13.46 -32.81 2.45
N ASP A 508 14.19 -33.55 1.60
CA ASP A 508 14.76 -34.86 1.94
C ASP A 508 15.84 -34.76 3.05
N ALA A 509 16.54 -33.62 3.10
CA ALA A 509 17.58 -33.35 4.10
C ALA A 509 17.01 -32.86 5.44
N ASP A 510 15.80 -32.29 5.46
CA ASP A 510 15.14 -31.78 6.66
C ASP A 510 14.24 -32.87 7.31
N PRO A 511 14.66 -33.51 8.41
CA PRO A 511 13.87 -34.56 9.06
C PRO A 511 12.60 -34.02 9.75
N THR A 512 12.44 -32.71 9.85
CA THR A 512 11.25 -32.06 10.44
C THR A 512 10.18 -31.77 9.40
N PHE A 513 10.53 -31.77 8.11
CA PHE A 513 9.59 -31.54 7.03
C PHE A 513 8.83 -32.83 6.70
N ARG A 514 7.50 -32.74 6.53
CA ARG A 514 6.66 -33.85 6.08
C ARG A 514 5.62 -33.34 5.10
N THR A 515 5.62 -33.91 3.90
CA THR A 515 4.57 -33.63 2.90
C THR A 515 3.17 -33.96 3.41
N SER A 516 3.05 -34.92 4.34
CA SER A 516 1.77 -35.27 4.99
C SER A 516 1.17 -34.16 5.84
N ASP A 517 1.92 -33.10 6.14
CA ASP A 517 1.41 -31.93 6.86
C ASP A 517 0.71 -30.92 5.93
N TYR A 518 0.52 -31.28 4.65
CA TYR A 518 -0.22 -30.52 3.65
C TYR A 518 -1.34 -31.39 3.04
N ALA A 519 -2.40 -30.75 2.53
CA ALA A 519 -3.42 -31.47 1.78
C ALA A 519 -2.83 -32.02 0.47
N GLU A 520 -2.86 -33.33 0.27
CA GLU A 520 -2.21 -34.02 -0.86
C GLU A 520 -2.65 -33.46 -2.22
N ILE A 521 -3.97 -33.22 -2.39
CA ILE A 521 -4.51 -32.67 -3.64
C ILE A 521 -4.03 -31.24 -3.92
N VAL A 522 -3.71 -30.46 -2.89
CA VAL A 522 -3.12 -29.12 -3.03
C VAL A 522 -1.63 -29.22 -3.32
N PHE A 523 -0.91 -30.03 -2.54
CA PHE A 523 0.55 -30.17 -2.62
C PHE A 523 1.02 -30.69 -3.98
N ARG A 524 0.29 -31.64 -4.59
CA ARG A 524 0.60 -32.19 -5.92
C ARG A 524 0.72 -31.14 -7.03
N HIS A 525 0.09 -29.97 -6.89
CA HIS A 525 0.21 -28.89 -7.87
C HIS A 525 1.60 -28.22 -7.88
N PHE A 526 2.39 -28.43 -6.84
CA PHE A 526 3.76 -27.93 -6.72
C PHE A 526 4.80 -28.97 -7.18
N GLU A 527 4.36 -30.16 -7.59
CA GLU A 527 5.20 -31.26 -8.02
C GLU A 527 5.28 -31.35 -9.55
N HIS A 528 6.50 -31.49 -10.08
CA HIS A 528 6.75 -31.68 -11.50
C HIS A 528 7.91 -32.65 -11.72
N GLU A 529 7.74 -33.64 -12.61
CA GLU A 529 8.76 -34.65 -12.95
C GLU A 529 9.46 -35.33 -11.74
N GLY A 530 8.76 -35.45 -10.61
CA GLY A 530 9.28 -36.05 -9.38
C GLY A 530 10.12 -35.12 -8.50
N GLY A 531 10.15 -33.81 -8.80
CA GLY A 531 10.64 -32.75 -7.93
C GLY A 531 9.51 -31.85 -7.42
N THR A 532 9.81 -31.04 -6.40
CA THR A 532 8.89 -30.04 -5.82
C THR A 532 9.48 -28.66 -6.04
N TYR A 533 8.73 -27.74 -6.65
CA TYR A 533 9.25 -26.42 -7.06
C TYR A 533 8.61 -25.25 -6.31
N GLY A 534 8.05 -25.52 -5.15
CA GLY A 534 7.48 -24.53 -4.25
C GLY A 534 6.70 -25.20 -3.14
N LEU A 535 6.27 -24.42 -2.16
CA LEU A 535 5.40 -24.90 -1.10
C LEU A 535 4.12 -24.08 -1.06
N PRO A 536 2.95 -24.70 -0.85
CA PRO A 536 1.75 -23.93 -0.53
C PRO A 536 1.96 -23.26 0.84
N LEU A 537 1.72 -21.96 0.89
CA LEU A 537 1.90 -21.14 2.09
C LEU A 537 0.53 -20.82 2.72
N THR A 538 -0.40 -20.29 1.92
CA THR A 538 -1.79 -20.02 2.35
C THR A 538 -2.81 -20.77 1.49
N LEU A 539 -4.01 -20.94 2.05
CA LEU A 539 -5.20 -21.46 1.39
C LEU A 539 -6.26 -20.36 1.31
N ARG A 540 -6.84 -20.22 0.12
CA ARG A 540 -8.00 -19.37 -0.17
C ARG A 540 -9.21 -20.26 -0.33
N ILE A 541 -10.03 -20.31 0.72
CA ILE A 541 -11.16 -21.22 0.82
C ILE A 541 -12.44 -20.46 0.47
N GLN A 542 -13.19 -20.96 -0.50
CA GLN A 542 -14.52 -20.46 -0.85
C GLN A 542 -15.54 -20.87 0.22
N ALA A 543 -16.46 -20.00 0.59
CA ALA A 543 -17.48 -20.24 1.61
C ALA A 543 -18.77 -19.48 1.28
N ILE A 544 -19.83 -19.69 2.08
CA ILE A 544 -20.99 -18.81 2.07
C ILE A 544 -20.70 -17.61 2.97
N LEU A 545 -20.71 -16.40 2.40
CA LEU A 545 -20.77 -15.17 3.17
C LEU A 545 -22.23 -14.72 3.24
N TYR A 546 -22.74 -14.44 4.43
CA TYR A 546 -24.16 -14.13 4.65
C TYR A 546 -24.40 -13.02 5.68
N ASP A 547 -25.49 -12.29 5.50
CA ASP A 547 -25.94 -11.25 6.44
C ASP A 547 -26.75 -11.90 7.58
N ALA A 548 -26.10 -12.10 8.75
CA ALA A 548 -26.73 -12.72 9.91
C ALA A 548 -27.96 -11.94 10.43
N GLU A 549 -27.95 -10.60 10.34
CA GLU A 549 -29.09 -9.78 10.77
C GLU A 549 -30.27 -9.95 9.83
N ALA A 550 -30.02 -10.08 8.51
CA ALA A 550 -31.07 -10.37 7.54
C ALA A 550 -31.70 -11.75 7.78
N PHE A 551 -30.89 -12.75 8.14
CA PHE A 551 -31.37 -14.08 8.54
C PHE A 551 -32.23 -14.03 9.80
N ASP A 552 -31.77 -13.32 10.84
CA ASP A 552 -32.50 -13.16 12.09
C ASP A 552 -33.83 -12.43 11.88
N ALA A 553 -33.83 -11.37 11.08
CA ALA A 553 -35.03 -10.60 10.73
C ALA A 553 -36.06 -11.44 9.96
N ALA A 554 -35.59 -12.36 9.11
CA ALA A 554 -36.43 -13.29 8.37
C ALA A 554 -36.84 -14.53 9.20
N GLY A 555 -36.22 -14.77 10.36
CA GLY A 555 -36.42 -15.96 11.17
C GLY A 555 -35.95 -17.25 10.48
N LEU A 556 -34.91 -17.14 9.64
CA LEU A 556 -34.31 -18.24 8.90
C LEU A 556 -33.15 -18.85 9.69
N THR A 557 -32.94 -20.16 9.54
CA THR A 557 -31.76 -20.84 10.10
C THR A 557 -30.52 -20.49 9.29
N TYR A 558 -29.36 -20.35 9.95
CA TYR A 558 -28.11 -20.08 9.24
C TYR A 558 -27.65 -21.25 8.37
N PRO A 559 -26.84 -20.98 7.33
CA PRO A 559 -26.23 -22.01 6.50
C PRO A 559 -25.33 -22.95 7.30
N THR A 560 -25.29 -24.22 6.91
CA THR A 560 -24.42 -25.24 7.49
C THR A 560 -23.94 -26.19 6.40
N ALA A 561 -22.87 -26.96 6.65
CA ALA A 561 -22.39 -27.97 5.70
C ALA A 561 -23.44 -29.05 5.35
N GLU A 562 -24.41 -29.29 6.23
CA GLU A 562 -25.51 -30.25 6.04
C GLU A 562 -26.60 -29.74 5.08
N TRP A 563 -26.56 -28.46 4.69
CA TRP A 563 -27.51 -27.93 3.73
C TRP A 563 -27.34 -28.59 2.37
N THR A 564 -28.47 -28.94 1.75
CA THR A 564 -28.47 -29.29 0.32
C THR A 564 -28.46 -28.01 -0.51
N PRO A 565 -28.01 -28.04 -1.79
CA PRO A 565 -28.18 -26.92 -2.71
C PRO A 565 -29.64 -26.43 -2.73
N GLN A 566 -30.62 -27.32 -2.65
CA GLN A 566 -32.05 -26.98 -2.63
C GLN A 566 -32.48 -26.24 -1.35
N ASP A 567 -31.83 -26.45 -0.22
CA ASP A 567 -32.07 -25.65 0.99
C ASP A 567 -31.46 -24.25 0.85
N PHE A 568 -30.30 -24.14 0.22
CA PHE A 568 -29.68 -22.86 -0.15
C PHE A 568 -30.61 -22.04 -1.06
N LEU A 569 -31.07 -22.62 -2.19
CA LEU A 569 -32.00 -21.94 -3.12
C LEU A 569 -33.31 -21.53 -2.42
N ARG A 570 -33.91 -22.42 -1.62
CA ARG A 570 -35.16 -22.10 -0.91
C ARG A 570 -34.97 -20.90 0.04
N THR A 571 -33.83 -20.85 0.71
CA THR A 571 -33.49 -19.75 1.62
C THR A 571 -33.23 -18.47 0.85
N ALA A 572 -32.45 -18.52 -0.23
CA ALA A 572 -32.19 -17.36 -1.10
C ALA A 572 -33.50 -16.77 -1.62
N VAL A 573 -34.39 -17.60 -2.17
CA VAL A 573 -35.72 -17.16 -2.63
C VAL A 573 -36.57 -16.55 -1.51
N ALA A 574 -36.52 -17.10 -0.29
CA ALA A 574 -37.26 -16.57 0.85
C ALA A 574 -36.72 -15.20 1.32
N MET A 575 -35.45 -14.91 1.08
CA MET A 575 -34.82 -13.62 1.40
C MET A 575 -35.07 -12.57 0.31
N THR A 576 -35.22 -12.98 -0.95
CA THR A 576 -35.42 -12.07 -2.08
C THR A 576 -36.71 -11.25 -1.96
N SER A 577 -36.60 -9.94 -2.17
CA SER A 577 -37.70 -8.99 -2.09
C SER A 577 -37.51 -7.86 -3.09
N GLU A 578 -38.21 -7.93 -4.23
CA GLU A 578 -38.23 -6.88 -5.26
C GLU A 578 -38.62 -5.50 -4.71
N GLU A 579 -39.60 -5.44 -3.79
CA GLU A 579 -40.05 -4.17 -3.17
C GLU A 579 -38.94 -3.45 -2.40
N LYS A 580 -38.05 -4.24 -1.79
CA LYS A 580 -36.95 -3.74 -0.96
C LYS A 580 -35.63 -3.66 -1.72
N GLN A 581 -35.63 -4.08 -3.00
CA GLN A 581 -34.40 -4.27 -3.78
C GLN A 581 -33.38 -5.10 -2.99
N PHE A 582 -33.84 -6.21 -2.41
CA PHE A 582 -33.01 -7.12 -1.62
C PHE A 582 -32.96 -8.47 -2.33
N TYR A 583 -31.75 -8.98 -2.58
CA TYR A 583 -31.50 -10.21 -3.33
C TYR A 583 -31.00 -11.30 -2.38
N GLY A 584 -31.55 -12.50 -2.46
CA GLY A 584 -31.11 -13.61 -1.62
C GLY A 584 -29.73 -14.13 -1.96
N PHE A 585 -29.26 -13.92 -3.19
CA PHE A 585 -27.97 -14.39 -3.67
C PHE A 585 -27.30 -13.39 -4.62
N LEU A 586 -25.98 -13.22 -4.49
CA LEU A 586 -25.13 -12.56 -5.47
C LEU A 586 -23.93 -13.46 -5.78
N GLY A 587 -23.63 -13.68 -7.06
CA GLY A 587 -22.53 -14.52 -7.52
C GLY A 587 -22.80 -15.09 -8.91
N ASP A 588 -21.74 -15.48 -9.61
CA ASP A 588 -21.80 -16.13 -10.92
C ASP A 588 -20.85 -17.35 -11.05
N GLU A 589 -20.42 -17.91 -9.91
CA GLU A 589 -19.40 -18.95 -9.80
C GLU A 589 -19.91 -20.35 -10.17
N VAL A 590 -20.07 -20.62 -11.47
CA VAL A 590 -20.53 -21.91 -11.99
C VAL A 590 -19.68 -23.11 -11.52
N SER A 591 -18.37 -22.92 -11.34
CA SER A 591 -17.45 -23.98 -10.88
C SER A 591 -17.82 -24.49 -9.49
N ILE A 592 -18.10 -23.58 -8.56
CA ILE A 592 -18.54 -23.92 -7.21
C ILE A 592 -19.83 -24.74 -7.29
N VAL A 593 -20.77 -24.33 -8.15
CA VAL A 593 -22.03 -25.05 -8.30
C VAL A 593 -21.83 -26.46 -8.86
N LEU A 594 -20.94 -26.67 -9.81
CA LEU A 594 -20.60 -28.01 -10.29
C LEU A 594 -20.03 -28.89 -9.17
N ASP A 595 -19.14 -28.34 -8.34
CA ASP A 595 -18.57 -29.04 -7.19
C ASP A 595 -19.64 -29.45 -6.18
N LEU A 596 -20.63 -28.61 -5.89
CA LEU A 596 -21.73 -28.96 -4.98
C LEU A 596 -22.50 -30.22 -5.43
N PHE A 597 -22.56 -30.48 -6.73
CA PHE A 597 -23.21 -31.66 -7.30
C PHE A 597 -22.23 -32.82 -7.60
N GLY A 598 -20.94 -32.64 -7.32
CA GLY A 598 -19.91 -33.62 -7.68
C GLY A 598 -19.69 -33.76 -9.19
N ALA A 599 -20.19 -32.80 -9.96
CA ALA A 599 -20.13 -32.79 -11.41
C ALA A 599 -18.80 -32.19 -11.88
N SER A 600 -18.39 -32.51 -13.11
CA SER A 600 -17.31 -31.78 -13.77
C SER A 600 -17.66 -31.52 -15.22
N ALA A 601 -17.40 -30.30 -15.67
CA ALA A 601 -17.59 -29.88 -17.05
C ALA A 601 -16.57 -30.53 -18.00
N PHE A 602 -15.49 -31.10 -17.47
CA PHE A 602 -14.45 -31.77 -18.27
C PHE A 602 -14.00 -33.08 -17.62
N GLU A 603 -13.71 -34.07 -18.44
CA GLU A 603 -13.20 -35.37 -18.01
C GLU A 603 -11.87 -35.71 -18.70
N GLN A 604 -10.96 -36.34 -17.95
CA GLN A 604 -9.70 -36.83 -18.49
C GLN A 604 -9.94 -38.17 -19.20
N GLN A 605 -9.62 -38.24 -20.49
CA GLN A 605 -9.66 -39.46 -21.29
C GLN A 605 -8.26 -39.76 -21.86
N GLY A 606 -7.50 -40.60 -21.15
CA GLY A 606 -6.10 -40.87 -21.50
C GLY A 606 -5.22 -39.65 -21.20
N GLU A 607 -4.46 -39.17 -22.19
CA GLU A 607 -3.67 -37.92 -22.09
C GLU A 607 -4.46 -36.67 -22.53
N SER A 608 -5.73 -36.82 -22.94
CA SER A 608 -6.55 -35.74 -23.48
C SER A 608 -7.72 -35.38 -22.56
N MET A 609 -7.97 -34.07 -22.40
CA MET A 609 -9.19 -33.56 -21.78
C MET A 609 -10.35 -33.64 -22.79
N GLN A 610 -11.56 -33.96 -22.35
CA GLN A 610 -12.77 -33.93 -23.16
C GLN A 610 -13.88 -33.14 -22.43
N PRO A 611 -14.72 -32.38 -23.15
CA PRO A 611 -15.86 -31.71 -22.52
C PRO A 611 -16.91 -32.75 -22.11
N ASN A 612 -17.59 -32.50 -20.99
CA ASN A 612 -18.61 -33.36 -20.39
C ASN A 612 -19.91 -32.59 -20.10
N PHE A 613 -20.24 -31.61 -20.93
CA PHE A 613 -21.33 -30.65 -20.69
C PHE A 613 -22.72 -31.28 -20.73
N THR A 614 -22.86 -32.42 -21.41
CA THR A 614 -24.15 -33.14 -21.55
C THR A 614 -24.36 -34.20 -20.47
N ASP A 615 -23.46 -34.29 -19.49
CA ASP A 615 -23.62 -35.22 -18.37
C ASP A 615 -24.87 -34.87 -17.53
N PRO A 616 -25.64 -35.87 -17.06
CA PRO A 616 -26.83 -35.62 -16.26
C PRO A 616 -26.57 -34.80 -14.98
N ASP A 617 -25.42 -34.97 -14.33
CA ASP A 617 -25.08 -34.28 -13.09
C ASP A 617 -24.68 -32.82 -13.39
N VAL A 618 -23.98 -32.58 -14.51
CA VAL A 618 -23.71 -31.21 -15.02
C VAL A 618 -25.02 -30.49 -15.35
N ILE A 619 -25.92 -31.13 -16.10
CA ILE A 619 -27.23 -30.55 -16.43
C ILE A 619 -28.04 -30.26 -15.16
N GLN A 620 -27.99 -31.14 -14.16
CA GLN A 620 -28.68 -30.94 -12.89
C GLN A 620 -28.14 -29.73 -12.12
N ALA A 621 -26.81 -29.60 -12.02
CA ALA A 621 -26.14 -28.47 -11.38
C ALA A 621 -26.49 -27.14 -12.08
N LEU A 622 -26.47 -27.11 -13.41
CA LEU A 622 -26.77 -25.91 -14.19
C LEU A 622 -28.24 -25.51 -14.13
N ARG A 623 -29.18 -26.47 -14.09
CA ARG A 623 -30.60 -26.15 -13.83
C ARG A 623 -30.78 -25.48 -12.47
N PHE A 624 -30.12 -26.00 -11.44
CA PHE A 624 -30.11 -25.38 -10.13
C PHE A 624 -29.53 -23.95 -10.18
N PHE A 625 -28.41 -23.76 -10.87
CA PHE A 625 -27.77 -22.47 -10.99
C PHE A 625 -28.65 -21.44 -11.70
N ILE A 626 -29.26 -21.83 -12.82
CA ILE A 626 -30.20 -20.99 -13.57
C ILE A 626 -31.42 -20.62 -12.71
N ASP A 627 -31.99 -21.58 -11.98
CA ASP A 627 -33.11 -21.30 -11.07
C ASP A 627 -32.68 -20.31 -9.97
N LEU A 628 -31.48 -20.46 -9.41
CA LEU A 628 -30.92 -19.56 -8.40
C LEU A 628 -30.76 -18.13 -8.94
N LEU A 629 -30.14 -17.98 -10.12
CA LEU A 629 -29.94 -16.67 -10.73
C LEU A 629 -31.28 -16.00 -11.08
N GLN A 630 -32.20 -16.74 -11.71
CA GLN A 630 -33.49 -16.19 -12.13
C GLN A 630 -34.43 -15.79 -10.98
N THR A 631 -34.28 -16.40 -9.79
CA THR A 631 -35.24 -16.23 -8.69
C THR A 631 -34.70 -15.47 -7.49
N ALA A 632 -33.37 -15.40 -7.33
CA ALA A 632 -32.77 -14.80 -6.14
C ALA A 632 -31.57 -13.90 -6.40
N SER A 633 -31.16 -13.71 -7.65
CA SER A 633 -30.01 -12.88 -8.03
C SER A 633 -30.43 -11.66 -8.86
N PRO A 634 -29.66 -10.56 -8.82
CA PRO A 634 -29.78 -9.49 -9.81
C PRO A 634 -29.17 -9.86 -11.17
N ASN A 635 -28.33 -10.90 -11.22
CA ASN A 635 -27.55 -11.24 -12.41
C ASN A 635 -28.46 -11.78 -13.52
N SER A 636 -28.35 -11.17 -14.71
CA SER A 636 -29.09 -11.57 -15.91
C SER A 636 -28.21 -12.23 -16.98
N GLN A 637 -26.89 -12.24 -16.77
CA GLN A 637 -25.86 -12.86 -17.58
C GLN A 637 -24.63 -13.18 -16.71
N LEU A 638 -23.73 -14.04 -17.18
CA LEU A 638 -22.43 -14.33 -16.57
C LEU A 638 -21.37 -13.33 -17.04
N PHE A 639 -20.43 -12.96 -16.17
CA PHE A 639 -19.46 -11.91 -16.47
C PHE A 639 -18.08 -12.44 -16.88
N ALA A 640 -17.71 -13.65 -16.45
CA ALA A 640 -16.32 -14.11 -16.43
C ALA A 640 -15.81 -14.86 -17.69
N TYR A 641 -16.32 -14.60 -18.90
CA TYR A 641 -15.94 -15.38 -20.10
C TYR A 641 -15.75 -14.64 -21.42
N ALA A 642 -16.03 -13.33 -21.49
CA ALA A 642 -15.77 -12.51 -22.67
C ALA A 642 -15.26 -11.10 -22.28
N PRO A 643 -14.26 -10.55 -22.99
CA PRO A 643 -13.56 -9.32 -22.60
C PRO A 643 -14.41 -8.05 -22.75
N ASP A 644 -15.46 -8.08 -23.58
CA ASP A 644 -16.34 -6.93 -23.84
C ASP A 644 -17.56 -6.87 -22.91
N ILE A 645 -17.75 -7.85 -22.01
CA ILE A 645 -18.83 -7.83 -21.04
C ILE A 645 -18.39 -6.93 -19.88
N PRO A 646 -19.03 -5.76 -19.64
CA PRO A 646 -18.67 -4.89 -18.53
C PRO A 646 -18.86 -5.61 -17.20
N HIS A 647 -17.86 -5.56 -16.32
CA HIS A 647 -18.06 -5.92 -14.92
C HIS A 647 -19.06 -4.92 -14.31
N ASP A 648 -20.12 -5.44 -13.70
CA ASP A 648 -21.22 -4.62 -13.20
C ASP A 648 -20.83 -3.94 -11.88
N ASP A 649 -20.66 -2.61 -11.89
CA ASP A 649 -20.42 -1.79 -10.69
C ASP A 649 -21.56 -1.95 -9.65
N ASP A 650 -22.74 -2.41 -10.07
CA ASP A 650 -23.89 -2.61 -9.20
C ASP A 650 -23.63 -3.67 -8.11
N ALA A 651 -22.80 -4.70 -8.38
CA ALA A 651 -22.47 -5.71 -7.38
C ALA A 651 -21.78 -5.11 -6.14
N PHE A 652 -20.84 -4.18 -6.36
CA PHE A 652 -20.17 -3.45 -5.30
C PHE A 652 -21.16 -2.62 -4.47
N TRP A 653 -22.07 -1.92 -5.13
CA TRP A 653 -23.09 -1.10 -4.46
C TRP A 653 -24.11 -1.93 -3.69
N LEU A 654 -24.53 -3.08 -4.22
CA LEU A 654 -25.46 -3.99 -3.53
C LEU A 654 -24.85 -4.61 -2.27
N ILE A 655 -23.56 -4.96 -2.31
CA ILE A 655 -22.82 -5.45 -1.14
C ILE A 655 -22.72 -4.34 -0.09
N ARG A 656 -22.24 -3.15 -0.48
CA ARG A 656 -22.08 -2.01 0.45
C ARG A 656 -23.41 -1.49 1.00
N GLY A 657 -24.47 -1.58 0.20
CA GLY A 657 -25.83 -1.22 0.57
C GLY A 657 -26.53 -2.25 1.47
N ARG A 658 -25.88 -3.39 1.79
CA ARG A 658 -26.46 -4.52 2.52
C ARG A 658 -27.77 -5.02 1.89
N GLN A 659 -27.77 -5.12 0.56
CA GLN A 659 -28.92 -5.54 -0.25
C GLN A 659 -28.82 -6.99 -0.72
N VAL A 660 -27.89 -7.77 -0.14
CA VAL A 660 -27.61 -9.15 -0.51
C VAL A 660 -27.66 -10.02 0.74
N GLY A 661 -28.38 -11.15 0.67
CA GLY A 661 -28.52 -12.10 1.76
C GLY A 661 -27.34 -13.07 1.89
N MET A 662 -26.89 -13.64 0.77
CA MET A 662 -25.80 -14.62 0.69
C MET A 662 -24.97 -14.42 -0.58
N ARG A 663 -23.71 -14.83 -0.55
CA ARG A 663 -22.83 -14.92 -1.71
C ARG A 663 -21.79 -16.02 -1.50
N PHE A 664 -21.22 -16.55 -2.58
CA PHE A 664 -20.00 -17.34 -2.49
C PHE A 664 -18.80 -16.39 -2.57
N ASP A 665 -17.85 -16.53 -1.65
CA ASP A 665 -16.58 -15.80 -1.71
C ASP A 665 -15.51 -16.46 -0.85
N ASP A 666 -14.28 -15.97 -0.96
CA ASP A 666 -13.19 -16.28 -0.05
C ASP A 666 -13.56 -15.92 1.39
N VAL A 667 -13.28 -16.83 2.33
CA VAL A 667 -13.42 -16.59 3.77
C VAL A 667 -12.71 -15.31 4.23
N ALA A 668 -11.60 -14.94 3.58
CA ALA A 668 -10.85 -13.72 3.87
C ALA A 668 -11.61 -12.42 3.52
N ALA A 669 -12.65 -12.49 2.68
CA ALA A 669 -13.48 -11.35 2.30
C ALA A 669 -14.59 -11.01 3.32
N SER A 670 -14.61 -11.67 4.49
CA SER A 670 -15.53 -11.33 5.57
C SER A 670 -15.15 -9.97 6.19
N ASP A 671 -16.03 -8.98 6.06
CA ASP A 671 -15.77 -7.58 6.40
C ASP A 671 -16.52 -7.13 7.67
N GLY A 672 -16.56 -7.96 8.71
CA GLY A 672 -17.25 -7.68 9.98
C GLY A 672 -18.78 -7.52 9.91
N ASN A 673 -19.34 -7.26 8.72
CA ASN A 673 -20.78 -7.16 8.44
C ASN A 673 -21.34 -8.49 7.92
N LEU A 674 -20.54 -9.27 7.19
CA LEU A 674 -20.92 -10.60 6.70
C LEU A 674 -20.28 -11.70 7.54
N THR A 675 -21.10 -12.68 7.93
CA THR A 675 -20.66 -13.89 8.63
C THR A 675 -20.33 -14.99 7.62
N VAL A 676 -19.43 -15.89 7.98
CA VAL A 676 -18.99 -17.01 7.14
C VAL A 676 -19.69 -18.31 7.56
N ALA A 677 -20.04 -19.16 6.60
CA ALA A 677 -20.53 -20.52 6.80
C ALA A 677 -20.00 -21.48 5.71
N PRO A 678 -19.94 -22.81 5.97
CA PRO A 678 -19.53 -23.77 4.96
C PRO A 678 -20.46 -23.76 3.74
N LEU A 679 -19.95 -24.17 2.58
CA LEU A 679 -20.76 -24.46 1.40
C LEU A 679 -21.86 -25.52 1.68
N PRO A 680 -22.96 -25.57 0.90
CA PRO A 680 -24.05 -26.52 1.12
C PRO A 680 -23.69 -27.92 0.60
N LEU A 681 -22.94 -28.67 1.41
CA LEU A 681 -22.31 -29.95 1.07
C LEU A 681 -23.18 -31.18 1.43
N GLY A 682 -24.49 -31.00 1.60
CA GLY A 682 -25.42 -32.03 2.05
C GLY A 682 -25.72 -33.13 1.02
N LEU A 683 -25.17 -33.07 -0.21
CA LEU A 683 -25.25 -34.19 -1.16
C LEU A 683 -24.07 -35.15 -0.93
N PRO A 684 -24.28 -36.48 -1.07
CA PRO A 684 -23.23 -37.47 -0.82
C PRO A 684 -21.96 -37.25 -1.64
N ASP A 685 -22.13 -36.84 -2.90
CA ASP A 685 -21.05 -36.68 -3.88
C ASP A 685 -20.56 -35.21 -3.98
N SER A 686 -21.04 -34.31 -3.10
CA SER A 686 -20.56 -32.92 -3.07
C SER A 686 -19.05 -32.84 -2.84
N ARG A 687 -18.40 -32.01 -3.66
CA ARG A 687 -17.01 -31.62 -3.60
C ARG A 687 -16.89 -30.19 -3.07
N VAL A 688 -15.66 -29.77 -2.81
CA VAL A 688 -15.31 -28.39 -2.54
C VAL A 688 -14.38 -27.90 -3.64
N PRO A 689 -14.42 -26.60 -4.00
CA PRO A 689 -13.43 -26.03 -4.90
C PRO A 689 -12.03 -26.26 -4.33
N LEU A 690 -11.06 -26.54 -5.21
CA LEU A 690 -9.68 -26.54 -4.75
C LEU A 690 -9.31 -25.16 -4.21
N PRO A 691 -8.72 -25.08 -3.01
CA PRO A 691 -8.31 -23.80 -2.47
C PRO A 691 -7.31 -23.13 -3.39
N GLY A 692 -7.54 -21.85 -3.70
CA GLY A 692 -6.48 -21.05 -4.30
C GLY A 692 -5.29 -21.01 -3.33
N THR A 693 -4.06 -21.03 -3.84
CA THR A 693 -2.88 -20.98 -2.99
C THR A 693 -2.12 -19.69 -3.20
N ILE A 694 -1.53 -19.18 -2.14
CA ILE A 694 -0.32 -18.37 -2.26
C ILE A 694 0.84 -19.33 -1.98
N GLY A 695 1.76 -19.44 -2.92
CA GLY A 695 2.94 -20.29 -2.82
C GLY A 695 4.18 -19.51 -2.42
N VAL A 696 5.19 -20.25 -1.95
CA VAL A 696 6.52 -19.72 -1.66
C VAL A 696 7.58 -20.49 -2.44
N TYR A 697 8.54 -19.75 -2.98
CA TYR A 697 9.41 -20.17 -4.08
C TYR A 697 10.87 -19.75 -3.84
N ILE A 698 11.81 -20.45 -4.45
CA ILE A 698 13.23 -20.11 -4.49
C ILE A 698 13.64 -20.03 -5.96
N GLY A 699 14.33 -18.97 -6.36
CA GLY A 699 14.81 -18.79 -7.73
C GLY A 699 15.84 -19.86 -8.12
N ALA A 700 15.85 -20.29 -9.38
CA ALA A 700 16.78 -21.31 -9.86
C ALA A 700 18.25 -20.85 -9.92
N ASP A 701 18.49 -19.53 -10.01
CA ASP A 701 19.82 -18.95 -10.19
C ASP A 701 20.56 -18.62 -8.88
N VAL A 702 19.97 -18.92 -7.73
CA VAL A 702 20.61 -18.68 -6.42
C VAL A 702 21.77 -19.65 -6.16
N SER A 703 22.74 -19.24 -5.34
CA SER A 703 23.81 -20.14 -4.91
C SER A 703 23.32 -21.22 -3.93
N ASP A 704 24.05 -22.33 -3.78
CA ASP A 704 23.70 -23.40 -2.82
C ASP A 704 23.55 -22.87 -1.38
N GLU A 705 24.39 -21.91 -0.97
CA GLU A 705 24.33 -21.26 0.35
C GLU A 705 23.04 -20.44 0.50
N GLN A 706 22.70 -19.64 -0.51
CA GLN A 706 21.46 -18.85 -0.52
C GLN A 706 20.22 -19.75 -0.58
N ALA A 707 20.24 -20.83 -1.36
CA ALA A 707 19.14 -21.78 -1.42
C ALA A 707 18.90 -22.43 -0.05
N GLN A 708 19.97 -22.81 0.66
CA GLN A 708 19.86 -23.35 2.02
C GLN A 708 19.31 -22.30 3.00
N ALA A 709 19.77 -21.05 2.91
CA ALA A 709 19.29 -19.96 3.74
C ALA A 709 17.82 -19.64 3.46
N CYS A 710 17.41 -19.61 2.18
CA CYS A 710 16.02 -19.44 1.76
C CYS A 710 15.14 -20.57 2.30
N TRP A 711 15.59 -21.84 2.21
CA TRP A 711 14.86 -22.97 2.77
C TRP A 711 14.64 -22.83 4.28
N GLN A 712 15.68 -22.43 5.04
CA GLN A 712 15.58 -22.20 6.47
C GLN A 712 14.62 -21.05 6.80
N TRP A 713 14.69 -19.95 6.06
CA TRP A 713 13.77 -18.83 6.21
C TRP A 713 12.32 -19.26 5.94
N ILE A 714 12.06 -19.86 4.78
CA ILE A 714 10.72 -20.30 4.35
C ILE A 714 10.10 -21.26 5.36
N THR A 715 10.86 -22.27 5.81
CA THR A 715 10.37 -23.25 6.79
C THR A 715 10.10 -22.64 8.15
N PHE A 716 10.89 -21.65 8.59
CA PHE A 716 10.66 -20.91 9.82
C PHE A 716 9.39 -20.04 9.74
N MET A 717 9.28 -19.19 8.71
CA MET A 717 8.12 -18.30 8.57
C MET A 717 6.80 -19.06 8.38
N SER A 718 6.82 -20.19 7.65
CA SER A 718 5.61 -20.99 7.38
C SER A 718 5.03 -21.66 8.64
N LYS A 719 5.81 -21.73 9.72
CA LYS A 719 5.39 -22.29 11.02
C LYS A 719 5.00 -21.21 12.03
N ASN A 720 5.04 -19.92 11.65
CA ASN A 720 4.74 -18.81 12.53
C ASN A 720 3.29 -18.32 12.32
N VAL A 721 2.43 -18.50 13.35
CA VAL A 721 1.00 -18.13 13.29
C VAL A 721 0.79 -16.67 12.92
N SER A 722 1.64 -15.76 13.41
CA SER A 722 1.48 -14.32 13.21
C SER A 722 1.55 -13.90 11.73
N VAL A 723 2.26 -14.65 10.89
CA VAL A 723 2.36 -14.37 9.44
C VAL A 723 0.99 -14.39 8.76
N TYR A 724 0.03 -15.14 9.30
CA TYR A 724 -1.23 -15.44 8.63
C TYR A 724 -2.41 -14.60 9.08
N GLU A 725 -2.25 -13.45 9.75
CA GLU A 725 -3.37 -12.64 10.26
C GLU A 725 -4.52 -12.43 9.23
N GLY A 726 -5.59 -13.23 9.32
CA GLY A 726 -6.74 -13.22 8.40
C GLY A 726 -6.69 -14.23 7.24
N HIS A 727 -5.55 -14.87 6.99
CA HIS A 727 -5.35 -15.91 5.97
C HIS A 727 -5.29 -17.31 6.60
N LEU A 728 -5.64 -18.34 5.83
CA LEU A 728 -5.54 -19.72 6.29
C LEU A 728 -4.18 -20.32 5.92
N PRO A 729 -3.41 -20.89 6.86
CA PRO A 729 -2.17 -21.58 6.52
C PRO A 729 -2.42 -22.84 5.69
N ALA A 730 -1.49 -23.18 4.79
CA ALA A 730 -1.52 -24.49 4.14
C ALA A 730 -0.95 -25.61 5.02
N TYR A 731 -0.15 -25.26 6.04
CA TYR A 731 0.48 -26.20 6.96
C TYR A 731 -0.53 -26.66 8.03
N GLN A 732 -0.99 -27.91 7.93
CA GLN A 732 -2.11 -28.45 8.72
C GLN A 732 -1.86 -28.42 10.23
N GLN A 733 -0.63 -28.72 10.66
CA GLN A 733 -0.29 -28.68 12.09
C GLN A 733 -0.42 -27.29 12.70
N LEU A 734 -0.25 -26.22 11.90
CA LEU A 734 -0.46 -24.85 12.39
C LEU A 734 -1.93 -24.62 12.70
N ILE A 735 -2.82 -25.17 11.87
CA ILE A 735 -4.26 -24.98 12.05
C ILE A 735 -4.81 -25.82 13.21
N GLU A 736 -4.20 -26.96 13.49
CA GLU A 736 -4.49 -27.76 14.68
C GLU A 736 -3.91 -27.17 15.98
N SER A 737 -3.08 -26.12 15.89
CA SER A 737 -2.48 -25.49 17.06
C SER A 737 -3.49 -24.69 17.88
N THR A 738 -3.26 -24.62 19.20
CA THR A 738 -4.08 -23.82 20.10
C THR A 738 -3.99 -22.33 19.77
N ASP A 739 -2.80 -21.84 19.41
CA ASP A 739 -2.58 -20.43 19.07
C ASP A 739 -3.43 -20.02 17.86
N PHE A 740 -3.49 -20.86 16.82
CA PHE A 740 -4.33 -20.60 15.65
C PHE A 740 -5.82 -20.63 16.01
N GLN A 741 -6.28 -21.66 16.75
CA GLN A 741 -7.67 -21.78 17.19
C GLN A 741 -8.14 -20.60 18.05
N GLU A 742 -7.27 -20.05 18.91
CA GLU A 742 -7.58 -18.89 19.73
C GLU A 742 -7.60 -17.58 18.92
N SER A 743 -6.83 -17.51 17.84
CA SER A 743 -6.74 -16.33 16.96
C SER A 743 -7.79 -16.28 15.85
N THR A 744 -8.44 -17.40 15.52
CA THR A 744 -9.38 -17.50 14.39
C THR A 744 -10.84 -17.57 14.84
N PRO A 745 -11.76 -16.82 14.20
CA PRO A 745 -13.20 -16.93 14.48
C PRO A 745 -13.73 -18.36 14.37
N PRO A 746 -14.58 -18.84 15.30
CA PRO A 746 -15.07 -20.22 15.31
C PRO A 746 -15.74 -20.67 13.99
N GLN A 747 -16.45 -19.77 13.31
CA GLN A 747 -17.12 -20.04 12.05
C GLN A 747 -16.13 -20.32 10.91
N ILE A 748 -15.03 -19.56 10.85
CA ILE A 748 -13.97 -19.78 9.86
C ILE A 748 -13.28 -21.11 10.13
N TYR A 749 -13.04 -21.44 11.41
CA TYR A 749 -12.48 -22.73 11.81
C TYR A 749 -13.39 -23.92 11.43
N GLU A 750 -14.71 -23.77 11.55
CA GLU A 750 -15.69 -24.78 11.10
C GLU A 750 -15.64 -25.00 9.58
N VAL A 751 -15.56 -23.93 8.78
CA VAL A 751 -15.38 -24.04 7.32
C VAL A 751 -14.11 -24.82 7.01
N TYR A 752 -13.00 -24.45 7.65
CA TYR A 752 -11.72 -25.07 7.41
C TYR A 752 -11.73 -26.59 7.69
N THR A 753 -12.21 -26.98 8.88
CA THR A 753 -12.24 -28.41 9.27
C THR A 753 -13.14 -29.23 8.34
N THR A 754 -14.29 -28.66 7.92
CA THR A 754 -15.16 -29.28 6.92
C THR A 754 -14.45 -29.49 5.58
N TYR A 755 -13.67 -28.51 5.14
CA TYR A 755 -12.95 -28.55 3.87
C TYR A 755 -11.81 -29.56 3.89
N GLN A 756 -11.07 -29.67 4.98
CA GLN A 756 -10.00 -30.68 5.11
C GLN A 756 -10.52 -32.09 4.86
N ASP A 757 -11.66 -32.45 5.48
CA ASP A 757 -12.28 -33.76 5.31
C ASP A 757 -12.67 -34.02 3.84
N LYS A 758 -13.18 -32.99 3.16
CA LYS A 758 -13.55 -33.09 1.73
C LYS A 758 -12.33 -33.18 0.82
N LEU A 759 -11.28 -32.39 1.06
CA LEU A 759 -10.04 -32.47 0.29
C LEU A 759 -9.36 -33.83 0.44
N ALA A 760 -9.38 -34.42 1.63
CA ALA A 760 -8.87 -35.77 1.87
C ALA A 760 -9.69 -36.84 1.12
N GLN A 761 -11.02 -36.70 1.07
CA GLN A 761 -11.90 -37.58 0.28
C GLN A 761 -11.63 -37.46 -1.21
N MET A 762 -11.51 -36.24 -1.73
CA MET A 762 -11.22 -35.97 -3.14
C MET A 762 -9.84 -36.52 -3.55
N ALA A 763 -8.82 -36.35 -2.72
CA ALA A 763 -7.50 -36.94 -2.93
C ALA A 763 -7.58 -38.48 -3.04
N ALA A 764 -8.30 -39.13 -2.12
CA ALA A 764 -8.47 -40.58 -2.11
C ALA A 764 -9.27 -41.13 -3.31
N GLN A 765 -10.08 -40.29 -3.95
CA GLN A 765 -10.87 -40.63 -5.13
C GLN A 765 -10.13 -40.34 -6.45
N GLU A 766 -8.87 -39.88 -6.37
CA GLU A 766 -8.09 -39.44 -7.53
C GLU A 766 -8.88 -38.46 -8.42
N VAL A 767 -9.66 -37.58 -7.79
CA VAL A 767 -10.42 -36.56 -8.54
C VAL A 767 -9.40 -35.74 -9.32
N SER A 768 -9.41 -35.90 -10.64
CA SER A 768 -8.58 -35.10 -11.53
C SER A 768 -9.13 -33.68 -11.50
N ASP A 769 -8.24 -32.74 -11.25
CA ASP A 769 -8.55 -31.33 -11.25
C ASP A 769 -8.74 -30.89 -12.71
N THR A 770 -10.00 -30.70 -13.13
CA THR A 770 -10.34 -30.51 -14.56
C THR A 770 -10.92 -29.14 -14.89
N ILE A 771 -10.71 -28.12 -14.04
CA ILE A 771 -11.04 -26.73 -14.39
C ILE A 771 -9.81 -25.93 -14.85
N LEU A 772 -8.61 -26.48 -14.73
CA LEU A 772 -7.46 -25.88 -15.38
C LEU A 772 -7.35 -26.39 -16.82
N TRP A 773 -7.84 -25.55 -17.75
CA TRP A 773 -7.60 -25.57 -19.20
C TRP A 773 -8.42 -26.63 -19.96
N PRO A 774 -9.52 -26.24 -20.64
CA PRO A 774 -9.49 -25.26 -21.73
C PRO A 774 -10.46 -24.07 -21.57
N ASP A 775 -10.49 -23.22 -22.60
CA ASP A 775 -11.47 -22.13 -22.78
C ASP A 775 -12.92 -22.56 -22.51
N THR A 776 -13.58 -21.86 -21.59
CA THR A 776 -14.96 -22.12 -21.13
C THR A 776 -16.01 -21.26 -21.84
N PHE A 777 -15.63 -20.48 -22.86
CA PHE A 777 -16.53 -19.56 -23.58
C PHE A 777 -17.85 -20.20 -24.01
N TRP A 778 -17.81 -21.32 -24.74
CA TRP A 778 -19.04 -21.97 -25.25
C TRP A 778 -19.91 -22.55 -24.14
N PHE A 779 -19.28 -23.01 -23.05
CA PHE A 779 -19.99 -23.54 -21.89
C PHE A 779 -20.76 -22.43 -21.17
N ASN A 780 -20.09 -21.31 -20.88
CA ASN A 780 -20.71 -20.16 -20.22
C ASN A 780 -21.76 -19.49 -21.12
N ARG A 781 -21.50 -19.37 -22.44
CA ARG A 781 -22.50 -18.89 -23.41
C ARG A 781 -23.77 -19.73 -23.40
N ALA A 782 -23.66 -21.06 -23.31
CA ALA A 782 -24.83 -21.94 -23.25
C ALA A 782 -25.69 -21.70 -21.99
N ILE A 783 -25.05 -21.36 -20.86
CA ILE A 783 -25.74 -21.01 -19.61
C ILE A 783 -26.47 -19.67 -19.77
N ASP A 784 -25.82 -18.67 -20.34
CA ASP A 784 -26.42 -17.35 -20.61
C ASP A 784 -27.62 -17.42 -21.54
N GLU A 785 -27.53 -18.17 -22.63
CA GLU A 785 -28.65 -18.39 -23.54
C GLU A 785 -29.82 -19.08 -22.80
N ALA A 786 -29.52 -20.04 -21.92
CA ALA A 786 -30.52 -20.69 -21.11
C ALA A 786 -31.16 -19.76 -20.06
N LEU A 787 -30.40 -18.82 -19.48
CA LEU A 787 -30.93 -17.74 -18.62
C LEU A 787 -31.94 -16.88 -19.40
N GLN A 788 -31.70 -16.66 -20.69
CA GLN A 788 -32.60 -15.97 -21.63
C GLN A 788 -33.75 -16.85 -22.17
N ARG A 789 -33.97 -18.03 -21.56
CA ARG A 789 -35.04 -19.01 -21.85
C ARG A 789 -34.80 -19.88 -23.08
N ALA A 790 -33.56 -20.03 -23.54
CA ALA A 790 -33.20 -21.12 -24.47
C ALA A 790 -33.30 -22.50 -23.79
N ASN A 791 -33.24 -23.57 -24.58
CA ASN A 791 -33.24 -24.93 -24.03
C ASN A 791 -31.81 -25.31 -23.62
N LEU A 792 -31.56 -25.37 -22.30
CA LEU A 792 -30.25 -25.67 -21.73
C LEU A 792 -29.59 -26.91 -22.35
N GLU A 793 -30.31 -28.02 -22.50
CA GLU A 793 -29.71 -29.26 -23.01
C GLU A 793 -29.27 -29.14 -24.47
N GLN A 794 -30.03 -28.39 -25.28
CA GLN A 794 -29.68 -28.11 -26.66
C GLN A 794 -28.45 -27.21 -26.75
N GLU A 795 -28.38 -26.16 -25.94
CA GLU A 795 -27.25 -25.23 -25.92
C GLU A 795 -25.97 -25.91 -25.41
N LEU A 796 -26.06 -26.72 -24.35
CA LEU A 796 -24.93 -27.51 -23.86
C LEU A 796 -24.46 -28.56 -24.88
N ALA A 797 -25.38 -29.19 -25.62
CA ALA A 797 -25.00 -30.12 -26.69
C ALA A 797 -24.28 -29.41 -27.85
N ALA A 798 -24.65 -28.17 -28.16
CA ALA A 798 -23.92 -27.36 -29.14
C ALA A 798 -22.55 -26.95 -28.63
N ALA A 799 -22.47 -26.48 -27.38
CA ALA A 799 -21.21 -26.11 -26.72
C ALA A 799 -20.23 -27.30 -26.63
N GLN A 800 -20.72 -28.48 -26.29
CA GLN A 800 -19.95 -29.74 -26.24
C GLN A 800 -19.24 -30.00 -27.57
N ILE A 801 -19.97 -29.85 -28.69
CA ILE A 801 -19.43 -30.08 -30.04
C ILE A 801 -18.35 -29.05 -30.37
N LEU A 802 -18.60 -27.76 -30.10
CA LEU A 802 -17.65 -26.69 -30.39
C LEU A 802 -16.37 -26.83 -29.57
N THR A 803 -16.50 -27.07 -28.26
CA THR A 803 -15.34 -27.29 -27.37
C THR A 803 -14.57 -28.55 -27.75
N GLN A 804 -15.24 -29.63 -28.17
CA GLN A 804 -14.56 -30.84 -28.62
C GLN A 804 -13.73 -30.58 -29.89
N GLN A 805 -14.32 -29.89 -30.88
CA GLN A 805 -13.61 -29.52 -32.11
C GLN A 805 -12.44 -28.58 -31.83
N TYR A 806 -12.60 -27.65 -30.88
CA TYR A 806 -11.55 -26.76 -30.44
C TYR A 806 -10.38 -27.54 -29.86
N LEU A 807 -10.64 -28.41 -28.88
CA LEU A 807 -9.62 -29.25 -28.26
C LEU A 807 -8.87 -30.13 -29.26
N GLU A 808 -9.59 -30.73 -30.22
CA GLU A 808 -8.97 -31.50 -31.32
C GLU A 808 -8.06 -30.64 -32.19
N CYS A 809 -8.43 -29.38 -32.45
CA CYS A 809 -7.61 -28.46 -33.22
C CYS A 809 -6.33 -28.04 -32.49
N ILE A 810 -6.39 -27.70 -31.19
CA ILE A 810 -5.22 -27.24 -30.42
C ILE A 810 -4.17 -28.35 -30.28
N GLN A 811 -4.58 -29.62 -30.36
CA GLN A 811 -3.64 -30.74 -30.39
C GLN A 811 -2.81 -30.80 -31.69
N ILE A 812 -3.24 -30.09 -32.75
CA ILE A 812 -2.62 -30.11 -34.08
C ILE A 812 -1.97 -28.77 -34.41
N GLU A 813 -2.62 -27.66 -34.07
CA GLU A 813 -2.22 -26.28 -34.33
C GLU A 813 -1.65 -25.61 -33.07
N GLU A 814 -0.66 -24.71 -33.20
CA GLU A 814 0.01 -24.09 -32.04
C GLU A 814 -0.79 -22.95 -31.39
N SER A 815 -1.85 -22.42 -32.01
CA SER A 815 -2.58 -21.21 -31.56
C SER A 815 -4.04 -21.49 -31.19
N GLY A 816 -4.40 -21.28 -29.92
CA GLY A 816 -5.77 -21.36 -29.40
C GLY A 816 -6.72 -20.40 -30.12
N ALA A 817 -6.32 -19.13 -30.30
CA ALA A 817 -7.07 -18.12 -31.05
C ALA A 817 -7.48 -18.57 -32.46
N THR A 818 -6.55 -19.24 -33.16
CA THR A 818 -6.78 -19.72 -34.52
C THR A 818 -7.81 -20.85 -34.52
N CYS A 819 -7.67 -21.81 -33.61
CA CYS A 819 -8.62 -22.91 -33.47
C CYS A 819 -10.02 -22.44 -33.07
N ALA A 820 -10.12 -21.49 -32.14
CA ALA A 820 -11.40 -20.93 -31.71
C ALA A 820 -12.17 -20.30 -32.88
N ASN A 821 -11.51 -19.46 -33.69
CA ASN A 821 -12.12 -18.84 -34.88
C ASN A 821 -12.44 -19.84 -36.01
N GLN A 822 -11.73 -20.97 -36.08
CA GLN A 822 -12.02 -22.02 -37.07
C GLN A 822 -13.29 -22.80 -36.73
N VAL A 823 -13.50 -23.11 -35.45
CA VAL A 823 -14.68 -23.87 -35.01
C VAL A 823 -15.91 -23.00 -34.85
N ASP A 824 -15.73 -21.75 -34.43
CA ASP A 824 -16.79 -20.76 -34.26
C ASP A 824 -16.33 -19.40 -34.80
N PRO A 825 -16.72 -19.01 -36.02
CA PRO A 825 -16.39 -17.70 -36.59
C PRO A 825 -16.94 -16.52 -35.80
N ASP A 826 -17.92 -16.75 -34.91
CA ASP A 826 -18.53 -15.75 -34.04
C ASP A 826 -17.97 -15.84 -32.59
N TYR A 827 -16.89 -16.60 -32.38
CA TYR A 827 -16.18 -16.67 -31.11
C TYR A 827 -15.74 -15.28 -30.64
N ALA A 828 -16.01 -14.93 -29.39
CA ALA A 828 -15.67 -13.63 -28.80
C ALA A 828 -15.12 -13.76 -27.37
N GLY A 829 -14.49 -14.89 -27.05
CA GLY A 829 -13.86 -15.13 -25.75
C GLY A 829 -12.44 -14.58 -25.66
N TRP A 830 -11.78 -14.83 -24.53
CA TRP A 830 -10.43 -14.34 -24.20
C TRP A 830 -9.36 -14.67 -25.25
N GLN A 831 -9.51 -15.77 -25.99
CA GLN A 831 -8.56 -16.16 -27.04
C GLN A 831 -8.57 -15.24 -28.26
N GLN A 832 -9.44 -14.21 -28.34
CA GLN A 832 -9.36 -13.18 -29.39
C GLN A 832 -8.32 -12.09 -29.10
N ILE A 833 -7.86 -11.95 -27.86
CA ILE A 833 -6.87 -10.94 -27.50
C ILE A 833 -5.50 -11.39 -28.03
N PRO A 834 -4.78 -10.55 -28.81
CA PRO A 834 -3.41 -10.87 -29.19
C PRO A 834 -2.55 -11.00 -27.92
N GLU A 835 -1.92 -12.15 -27.72
CA GLU A 835 -0.93 -12.39 -26.64
C GLU A 835 0.17 -11.33 -26.60
#